data_AF-A0A2M8QTQ4-F1
#
_entry.id   AF-A0A2M8QTQ4-F1
#
_cell.length_a   1.000
_cell.length_b   1.000
_cell.length_c   1.000
_cell.angle_alpha   90.00
_cell.angle_beta   90.00
_cell.angle_gamma   90.00
#
_symmetry.space_group_name_H-M   'P 1'
#
loop_
_entity.id
_entity.type
_entity.pdbx_description
1 polymer ?
#
loop_
_entity_poly.entity_id
_entity_poly.type
_entity_poly.pdbx_seq_one_letter_code
_entity_poly.pdbx_strand_id
1 'polypeptide(L)'
;MTPDQLLSRRKGQAFNAEEALAARQILAKSGNELVNMARRIQRMDDPGEEALSAFRQALVRHVAIQEQIAGATAEAGRTLAQFRMVADGRNVRGNVLNALSEGGGGKNRLKEAADLILEGEKLDPGSMNRNAALALKPGWGDKFKELWINSLLSGPQTHVVNAVSNTMTALAQIPEHAIAASFGGVRNLAARGKVADRVLFSELGARSVGLIQGVKDGLRQAARTLRTGEGSDFANKTEIKYQDAIGGTAGKIIRTPTRLLSSADELYKAIARRMELNGLAVRKAAAEGLRGEEGKRRAAELVANPTDEMLEQAFDYGRYLTFQRPLGKFGRAAMALSNSSPIAKVVIPFVRTPTNLLKFATERSPAAPLIDHWRADFRAGGARRDLAVARALVGSGVGALAAQMAAQGLITAAGPADQKARALLRADGWQPYSVKIGDRYVSYSRLDPFASTLGVAAGMVELQDHMTEKQREHVSTLLVASVLQNLASKTWLSGASGILEAINEPDRYGASYVGQLGGSMVPAGVAQVARITDPTMRETTAGSEIDPNAGLADQILWEAETVLNSVRARVPGLSTSLPPSRDAWGRPVTREGGIGPDILSPAMLSTRQGDPVNNALLNADVTVPSFVRKDMTPEEYGRFREMAGATSYNDIAGLIGSPDWAAMPGDDKQEAVNKIVKAARKLAKENMGVGAGSIPPPPPGFSIPPPPPGFTIQ
;
A
#
# COMPACT_ATOMS: atom_id res chain seq x y z
N MET A 1 42.52 22.58 2.10
CA MET A 1 41.27 21.85 2.42
C MET A 1 40.48 21.64 1.13
N THR A 2 39.98 20.43 0.85
CA THR A 2 39.11 20.12 -0.30
C THR A 2 37.62 20.16 0.10
N PRO A 3 36.67 20.26 -0.85
CA PRO A 3 35.24 20.21 -0.53
C PRO A 3 34.84 18.92 0.21
N ASP A 4 35.44 17.78 -0.14
CA ASP A 4 35.12 16.49 0.50
C ASP A 4 35.74 16.36 1.89
N GLN A 5 36.85 17.06 2.14
CA GLN A 5 37.40 17.23 3.48
C GLN A 5 36.48 18.11 4.33
N LEU A 6 35.97 19.21 3.77
CA LEU A 6 35.04 20.13 4.44
C LEU A 6 33.73 19.44 4.83
N LEU A 7 33.10 18.70 3.91
CA LEU A 7 31.82 17.98 4.12
C LEU A 7 31.92 16.79 5.08
N SER A 8 33.13 16.35 5.43
CA SER A 8 33.34 15.24 6.37
C SER A 8 33.59 15.65 7.80
N ARG A 9 33.74 16.96 8.03
CA ARG A 9 33.89 17.49 9.37
C ARG A 9 32.61 17.24 10.14
N ARG A 10 32.72 17.14 11.46
CA ARG A 10 31.52 17.06 12.31
C ARG A 10 30.71 18.33 12.11
N LYS A 11 29.39 18.17 11.95
CA LYS A 11 28.49 19.32 11.78
C LYS A 11 28.68 20.25 12.98
N GLY A 12 29.05 21.49 12.68
CA GLY A 12 29.26 22.54 13.66
C GLY A 12 30.66 22.63 14.30
N GLN A 13 31.60 21.73 13.98
CA GLN A 13 33.00 21.88 14.38
C GLN A 13 33.58 23.24 13.92
N ALA A 14 34.07 24.05 14.87
CA ALA A 14 34.66 25.36 14.60
C ALA A 14 35.84 25.30 13.61
N PHE A 15 36.05 26.39 12.87
CA PHE A 15 37.19 26.55 11.96
C PHE A 15 38.30 27.36 12.63
N ASN A 16 39.55 27.00 12.36
CA ASN A 16 40.66 27.94 12.54
C ASN A 16 40.66 29.00 11.41
N ALA A 17 41.48 30.04 11.51
CA ALA A 17 41.48 31.17 10.57
C ALA A 17 41.78 30.75 9.12
N GLU A 18 42.71 29.81 8.93
CA GLU A 18 43.09 29.28 7.60
C GLU A 18 41.99 28.37 7.02
N GLU A 19 41.37 27.55 7.86
CA GLU A 19 40.22 26.72 7.50
C GLU A 19 39.00 27.57 7.14
N ALA A 20 38.75 28.67 7.84
CA ALA A 20 37.65 29.59 7.56
C ALA A 20 37.84 30.34 6.24
N LEU A 21 39.08 30.71 5.90
CA LEU A 21 39.42 31.30 4.60
C LEU A 21 39.24 30.27 3.48
N ALA A 22 39.80 29.07 3.65
CA ALA A 22 39.67 27.98 2.68
C ALA A 22 38.20 27.55 2.49
N ALA A 23 37.39 27.53 3.55
CA ALA A 23 35.97 27.23 3.46
C ALA A 23 35.20 28.27 2.64
N ARG A 24 35.48 29.56 2.84
CA ARG A 24 34.89 30.66 2.04
C ARG A 24 35.27 30.57 0.57
N GLN A 25 36.53 30.23 0.26
CA GLN A 25 36.98 30.00 -1.12
C GLN A 25 36.28 28.79 -1.77
N ILE A 26 36.10 27.68 -1.03
CA ILE A 26 35.35 26.52 -1.50
C ILE A 26 33.89 26.87 -1.78
N LEU A 27 33.24 27.63 -0.88
CA LEU A 27 31.86 28.09 -1.06
C LEU A 27 31.73 28.95 -2.32
N ALA A 28 32.60 29.95 -2.49
CA ALA A 28 32.62 30.82 -3.66
C ALA A 28 32.85 30.05 -4.96
N LYS A 29 33.81 29.12 -4.98
CA LYS A 29 34.07 28.26 -6.14
C LYS A 29 32.86 27.40 -6.51
N SER A 30 32.23 26.76 -5.51
CA SER A 30 31.02 25.95 -5.75
C SER A 30 29.82 26.78 -6.22
N GLY A 31 29.71 28.05 -5.78
CA GLY A 31 28.70 28.98 -6.26
C GLY A 31 28.90 29.35 -7.73
N ASN A 32 30.13 29.66 -8.14
CA ASN A 32 30.47 29.95 -9.54
C ASN A 32 30.21 28.74 -10.45
N GLU A 33 30.58 27.53 -10.00
CA GLU A 33 30.27 26.28 -10.73
C GLU A 33 28.76 26.10 -10.89
N LEU A 34 27.99 26.33 -9.83
CA LEU A 34 26.53 26.22 -9.82
C LEU A 34 25.86 27.22 -10.78
N VAL A 35 26.30 28.47 -10.78
CA VAL A 35 25.82 29.53 -11.70
C VAL A 35 26.10 29.14 -13.16
N ASN A 36 27.31 28.68 -13.46
CA ASN A 36 27.68 28.28 -14.82
C ASN A 36 26.80 27.12 -15.32
N MET A 37 26.52 26.15 -14.45
CA MET A 37 25.59 25.05 -14.77
C MET A 37 24.15 25.54 -14.92
N ALA A 38 23.68 26.46 -14.08
CA ALA A 38 22.35 27.06 -14.20
C ALA A 38 22.17 27.79 -15.55
N ARG A 39 23.15 28.61 -15.96
CA ARG A 39 23.15 29.29 -17.27
C ARG A 39 23.11 28.30 -18.43
N ARG A 40 23.84 27.18 -18.31
CA ARG A 40 23.86 26.13 -19.34
C ARG A 40 22.49 25.46 -19.48
N ILE A 41 21.82 25.17 -18.38
CA ILE A 41 20.49 24.55 -18.35
C ILE A 41 19.43 25.48 -18.94
N GLN A 42 19.47 26.77 -18.61
CA GLN A 42 18.49 27.75 -19.09
C GLN A 42 18.59 28.01 -20.59
N ARG A 43 19.78 27.87 -21.18
CA ARG A 43 19.98 28.01 -22.63
C ARG A 43 19.49 26.80 -23.45
N MET A 44 19.06 25.73 -22.78
CA MET A 44 18.61 24.50 -23.43
C MET A 44 17.09 24.38 -23.32
N ASP A 45 16.42 24.23 -24.48
CA ASP A 45 14.99 23.91 -24.51
C ASP A 45 14.73 22.56 -23.81
N ASP A 46 15.57 21.56 -24.12
CA ASP A 46 15.66 20.30 -23.38
C ASP A 46 17.09 19.98 -22.92
N PRO A 47 17.46 20.28 -21.66
CA PRO A 47 18.80 20.02 -21.15
C PRO A 47 19.15 18.53 -21.00
N GLY A 48 18.18 17.61 -21.12
CA GLY A 48 18.40 16.17 -20.93
C GLY A 48 18.65 15.77 -19.47
N GLU A 49 18.49 14.48 -19.16
CA GLU A 49 18.59 13.98 -17.77
C GLU A 49 20.00 14.11 -17.18
N GLU A 50 21.04 13.98 -18.00
CA GLU A 50 22.44 14.02 -17.55
C GLU A 50 22.84 15.42 -17.03
N ALA A 51 22.55 16.47 -17.80
CA ALA A 51 22.87 17.85 -17.40
C ALA A 51 22.07 18.28 -16.15
N LEU A 52 20.79 17.90 -16.11
CA LEU A 52 19.92 18.15 -14.96
C LEU A 52 20.42 17.42 -13.70
N SER A 53 20.89 16.18 -13.84
CA SER A 53 21.47 15.41 -12.75
C SER A 53 22.77 16.04 -12.25
N ALA A 54 23.67 16.44 -13.15
CA ALA A 54 24.93 17.11 -12.79
C ALA A 54 24.69 18.42 -12.03
N PHE A 55 23.74 19.24 -12.49
CA PHE A 55 23.36 20.47 -11.80
C PHE A 55 22.76 20.23 -10.43
N ARG A 56 21.88 19.21 -10.31
CA ARG A 56 21.33 18.81 -9.01
C ARG A 56 22.43 18.43 -8.02
N GLN A 57 23.42 17.64 -8.47
CA GLN A 57 24.56 17.26 -7.63
C GLN A 57 25.35 18.50 -7.17
N ALA A 58 25.62 19.44 -8.08
CA ALA A 58 26.30 20.69 -7.75
C ALA A 58 25.49 21.55 -6.75
N LEU A 59 24.18 21.65 -6.93
CA LEU A 59 23.28 22.40 -6.04
C LEU A 59 23.27 21.82 -4.63
N VAL A 60 23.08 20.50 -4.51
CA VAL A 60 23.09 19.80 -3.21
C VAL A 60 24.44 19.96 -2.53
N ARG A 61 25.54 19.82 -3.29
CA ARG A 61 26.90 20.01 -2.76
C ARG A 61 27.10 21.44 -2.25
N HIS A 62 26.66 22.44 -3.01
CA HIS A 62 26.79 23.86 -2.66
C HIS A 62 26.04 24.19 -1.36
N VAL A 63 24.78 23.75 -1.23
CA VAL A 63 24.00 23.99 0.00
C VAL A 63 24.57 23.24 1.19
N ALA A 64 25.10 22.01 1.00
CA ALA A 64 25.78 21.29 2.07
C ALA A 64 27.06 21.99 2.55
N ILE A 65 27.85 22.57 1.63
CA ILE A 65 29.01 23.41 1.97
C ILE A 65 28.56 24.63 2.78
N GLN A 66 27.51 25.32 2.33
CA GLN A 66 26.95 26.48 3.02
C GLN A 66 26.47 26.15 4.44
N GLU A 67 25.75 25.04 4.62
CA GLU A 67 25.26 24.60 5.93
C GLU A 67 26.40 24.25 6.88
N GLN A 68 27.44 23.57 6.39
CA GLN A 68 28.61 23.24 7.18
C GLN A 68 29.36 24.51 7.63
N ILE A 69 29.45 25.51 6.77
CA ILE A 69 30.09 26.79 7.08
C ILE A 69 29.25 27.59 8.08
N ALA A 70 27.94 27.72 7.85
CA ALA A 70 27.04 28.41 8.77
C ALA A 70 27.01 27.75 10.15
N GLY A 71 27.04 26.41 10.20
CA GLY A 71 27.15 25.64 11.43
C GLY A 71 28.44 25.93 12.20
N ALA A 72 29.59 25.89 11.52
CA ALA A 72 30.88 26.21 12.13
C ALA A 72 30.98 27.66 12.64
N THR A 73 30.36 28.63 11.95
CA THR A 73 30.28 30.04 12.39
C THR A 73 29.35 30.20 13.60
N ALA A 74 28.18 29.54 13.59
CA ALA A 74 27.22 29.57 14.69
C ALA A 74 27.69 28.80 15.94
N GLU A 75 28.57 27.82 15.77
CA GLU A 75 29.24 27.14 16.88
C GLU A 75 30.46 27.93 17.33
N ALA A 76 31.29 28.54 16.47
CA ALA A 76 32.42 29.39 16.89
C ALA A 76 32.02 30.49 17.91
N GLY A 77 30.80 31.07 17.79
CA GLY A 77 30.24 31.99 18.79
C GLY A 77 29.80 31.36 20.12
N ARG A 78 29.61 30.03 20.17
CA ARG A 78 29.27 29.21 21.35
C ARG A 78 30.44 28.38 21.89
N THR A 79 31.40 28.01 21.04
CA THR A 79 32.59 27.17 21.30
C THR A 79 33.65 27.94 22.09
N LEU A 80 33.66 29.27 22.07
CA LEU A 80 34.53 30.09 22.93
C LEU A 80 34.28 29.84 24.44
N ALA A 81 33.16 29.19 24.80
CA ALA A 81 32.80 28.88 26.19
C ALA A 81 33.05 27.41 26.61
N GLN A 82 33.38 26.48 25.71
CA GLN A 82 33.41 25.05 26.03
C GLN A 82 34.50 24.30 25.26
N PHE A 83 35.76 24.57 25.58
CA PHE A 83 36.86 23.70 25.17
C PHE A 83 37.03 22.52 26.13
N ARG A 84 36.72 21.30 25.64
CA ARG A 84 37.52 20.04 25.75
C ARG A 84 36.62 18.80 25.60
N MET A 85 36.70 18.10 24.47
CA MET A 85 36.95 16.64 24.41
C MET A 85 36.99 16.11 22.97
N VAL A 86 37.90 15.16 22.77
CA VAL A 86 38.29 14.47 21.52
C VAL A 86 37.50 13.17 21.38
N ALA A 87 37.24 12.76 20.14
CA ALA A 87 37.58 11.42 19.59
C ALA A 87 36.67 11.03 18.43
N ASP A 88 37.30 10.31 17.51
CA ASP A 88 37.14 10.13 16.06
C ASP A 88 35.95 9.27 15.60
N GLY A 89 35.78 9.14 14.28
CA GLY A 89 34.87 8.21 13.62
C GLY A 89 34.68 8.50 12.13
N ARG A 90 35.65 8.08 11.30
CA ARG A 90 35.56 8.07 9.83
C ARG A 90 35.08 6.71 9.33
N ASN A 91 34.08 6.70 8.45
CA ASN A 91 34.11 6.13 7.10
C ASN A 91 32.69 5.91 6.55
N VAL A 92 32.47 6.37 5.32
CA VAL A 92 31.72 5.78 4.19
C VAL A 92 31.39 6.96 3.24
N ARG A 93 32.16 7.11 2.16
CA ARG A 93 32.27 8.38 1.40
C ARG A 93 31.95 8.30 -0.10
N GLY A 94 31.80 7.11 -0.70
CA GLY A 94 31.55 6.99 -2.15
C GLY A 94 30.08 7.02 -2.56
N ASN A 95 29.20 6.35 -1.80
CA ASN A 95 27.83 6.07 -2.25
C ASN A 95 26.80 7.15 -1.86
N VAL A 96 27.23 8.18 -1.13
CA VAL A 96 26.35 9.20 -0.55
C VAL A 96 25.92 10.22 -1.61
N LEU A 97 26.83 10.65 -2.49
CA LEU A 97 26.55 11.69 -3.50
C LEU A 97 25.69 11.14 -4.66
N ASN A 98 25.92 9.90 -5.09
CA ASN A 98 25.12 9.28 -6.15
C ASN A 98 23.69 8.94 -5.69
N ALA A 99 23.51 8.42 -4.47
CA ALA A 99 22.18 8.19 -3.91
C ALA A 99 21.39 9.49 -3.70
N LEU A 100 22.06 10.59 -3.33
CA LEU A 100 21.41 11.91 -3.23
C LEU A 100 21.01 12.49 -4.60
N SER A 101 21.69 12.08 -5.67
CA SER A 101 21.41 12.52 -7.04
C SER A 101 20.17 11.87 -7.64
N GLU A 102 19.86 10.62 -7.28
CA GLU A 102 18.77 9.84 -7.86
C GLU A 102 17.39 10.20 -7.28
N GLY A 103 17.35 10.82 -6.09
CA GLY A 103 16.12 11.18 -5.38
C GLY A 103 15.70 12.64 -5.50
N GLY A 104 15.18 13.05 -6.67
CA GLY A 104 14.16 14.12 -6.72
C GLY A 104 14.50 15.47 -7.36
N GLY A 105 13.47 16.02 -8.01
CA GLY A 105 13.44 17.30 -8.69
C GLY A 105 13.00 17.08 -10.14
N GLY A 106 11.69 17.22 -10.42
CA GLY A 106 11.21 17.19 -11.80
C GLY A 106 11.95 18.24 -12.66
N LYS A 107 12.06 17.99 -13.96
CA LYS A 107 12.74 18.88 -14.92
C LYS A 107 12.40 20.36 -14.71
N ASN A 108 11.12 20.65 -14.45
CA ASN A 108 10.62 22.01 -14.21
C ASN A 108 11.18 22.63 -12.93
N ARG A 109 11.26 21.90 -11.82
CA ARG A 109 11.78 22.42 -10.55
C ARG A 109 13.29 22.71 -10.61
N LEU A 110 14.03 21.94 -11.41
CA LEU A 110 15.46 22.21 -11.63
C LEU A 110 15.68 23.42 -12.53
N LYS A 111 14.80 23.65 -13.51
CA LYS A 111 14.78 24.91 -14.28
C LYS A 111 14.42 26.10 -13.38
N GLU A 112 13.36 26.00 -12.58
CA GLU A 112 12.98 27.02 -11.59
C GLU A 112 14.09 27.29 -10.56
N ALA A 113 14.79 26.25 -10.08
CA ALA A 113 15.94 26.41 -9.21
C ALA A 113 17.09 27.14 -9.92
N ALA A 114 17.35 26.81 -11.19
CA ALA A 114 18.32 27.54 -12.00
C ALA A 114 17.92 29.01 -12.17
N ASP A 115 16.64 29.31 -12.42
CA ASP A 115 16.12 30.68 -12.51
C ASP A 115 16.32 31.45 -11.21
N LEU A 116 15.92 30.89 -10.06
CA LEU A 116 16.09 31.51 -8.75
C LEU A 116 17.56 31.79 -8.39
N ILE A 117 18.47 30.90 -8.81
CA ILE A 117 19.92 31.07 -8.60
C ILE A 117 20.46 32.20 -9.49
N LEU A 118 20.03 32.27 -10.75
CA LEU A 118 20.44 33.32 -11.69
C LEU A 118 19.85 34.68 -11.33
N GLU A 119 18.63 34.72 -10.80
CA GLU A 119 18.02 35.93 -10.24
C GLU A 119 18.76 36.41 -8.98
N GLY A 120 19.17 35.48 -8.10
CA GLY A 120 19.95 35.81 -6.91
C GLY A 120 21.37 36.30 -7.22
N GLU A 121 22.01 35.76 -8.25
CA GLU A 121 23.32 36.23 -8.72
C GLU A 121 23.28 37.71 -9.15
N LYS A 122 22.18 38.16 -9.79
CA LYS A 122 22.03 39.55 -10.26
C LYS A 122 21.90 40.59 -9.14
N LEU A 123 21.48 40.17 -7.94
CA LEU A 123 21.17 41.07 -6.84
C LEU A 123 22.34 41.26 -5.87
N ASP A 124 22.96 40.16 -5.39
CA ASP A 124 24.13 40.16 -4.49
C ASP A 124 24.64 38.71 -4.22
N PRO A 125 25.95 38.45 -4.03
CA PRO A 125 26.48 37.12 -3.70
C PRO A 125 25.88 36.45 -2.44
N GLY A 126 25.45 37.22 -1.44
CA GLY A 126 24.73 36.71 -0.27
C GLY A 126 23.31 36.26 -0.58
N SER A 127 22.66 36.91 -1.55
CA SER A 127 21.32 36.56 -2.02
C SER A 127 21.31 35.31 -2.90
N MET A 128 22.38 35.03 -3.66
CA MET A 128 22.59 33.77 -4.38
C MET A 128 22.63 32.58 -3.40
N ASN A 129 23.44 32.66 -2.34
CA ASN A 129 23.53 31.60 -1.31
C ASN A 129 22.17 31.39 -0.61
N ARG A 130 21.42 32.46 -0.37
CA ARG A 130 20.05 32.38 0.16
C ARG A 130 19.10 31.72 -0.85
N ASN A 131 19.17 32.09 -2.12
CA ASN A 131 18.28 31.57 -3.16
C ASN A 131 18.60 30.11 -3.53
N ALA A 132 19.86 29.69 -3.50
CA ALA A 132 20.25 28.29 -3.63
C ALA A 132 19.69 27.45 -2.47
N ALA A 133 19.74 27.98 -1.24
CA ALA A 133 19.11 27.33 -0.09
C ALA A 133 17.56 27.35 -0.17
N LEU A 134 16.95 28.41 -0.72
CA LEU A 134 15.50 28.50 -0.95
C LEU A 134 15.03 27.55 -2.07
N ALA A 135 15.84 27.34 -3.11
CA ALA A 135 15.55 26.42 -4.20
C ALA A 135 15.47 24.95 -3.73
N LEU A 136 16.17 24.62 -2.64
CA LEU A 136 16.05 23.32 -1.97
C LEU A 136 14.98 23.30 -0.87
N LYS A 137 14.34 24.43 -0.54
CA LYS A 137 13.28 24.42 0.47
C LYS A 137 12.06 23.63 -0.03
N PRO A 138 11.43 22.84 0.86
CA PRO A 138 10.21 22.12 0.53
C PRO A 138 9.06 23.08 0.20
N GLY A 139 8.42 22.86 -0.95
CA GLY A 139 7.24 23.60 -1.36
C GLY A 139 5.98 23.14 -0.62
N TRP A 140 4.86 23.81 -0.85
CA TRP A 140 3.57 23.39 -0.28
C TRP A 140 3.19 21.95 -0.69
N GLY A 141 3.44 21.59 -1.96
CA GLY A 141 3.20 20.23 -2.44
C GLY A 141 4.05 19.15 -1.75
N ASP A 142 5.27 19.47 -1.30
CA ASP A 142 6.10 18.52 -0.55
C ASP A 142 5.58 18.33 0.87
N LYS A 143 5.14 19.42 1.51
CA LYS A 143 4.50 19.38 2.83
C LYS A 143 3.19 18.60 2.79
N PHE A 144 2.37 18.81 1.76
CA PHE A 144 1.15 18.05 1.54
C PHE A 144 1.44 16.55 1.37
N LYS A 145 2.41 16.19 0.52
CA LYS A 145 2.83 14.78 0.34
C LYS A 145 3.29 14.15 1.65
N GLU A 146 4.10 14.85 2.44
CA GLU A 146 4.56 14.35 3.75
C GLU A 146 3.38 14.11 4.70
N LEU A 147 2.50 15.10 4.84
CA LEU A 147 1.33 14.99 5.71
C LEU A 147 0.42 13.84 5.26
N TRP A 148 0.11 13.76 3.97
CA TRP A 148 -0.79 12.77 3.41
C TRP A 148 -0.22 11.35 3.51
N ILE A 149 1.05 11.12 3.16
CA ILE A 149 1.68 9.80 3.31
C ILE A 149 1.67 9.35 4.77
N ASN A 150 2.03 10.23 5.70
CA ASN A 150 2.02 9.86 7.13
C ASN A 150 0.59 9.70 7.68
N SER A 151 -0.38 10.43 7.14
CA SER A 151 -1.81 10.26 7.42
C SER A 151 -2.28 8.85 7.04
N LEU A 152 -1.95 8.36 5.84
CA LEU A 152 -2.24 6.99 5.39
C LEU A 152 -1.60 5.92 6.28
N LEU A 153 -0.37 6.14 6.73
CA LEU A 153 0.41 5.18 7.51
C LEU A 153 0.14 5.24 9.01
N SER A 154 -0.62 6.22 9.50
CA SER A 154 -0.89 6.42 10.93
C SER A 154 -1.76 5.33 11.59
N GLY A 155 -2.33 4.42 10.81
CA GLY A 155 -3.18 3.34 11.30
C GLY A 155 -2.37 2.24 12.01
N PRO A 156 -2.69 1.87 13.27
CA PRO A 156 -1.98 0.82 13.99
C PRO A 156 -2.03 -0.55 13.29
N GLN A 157 -3.15 -0.88 12.64
CA GLN A 157 -3.28 -2.10 11.83
C GLN A 157 -2.20 -2.21 10.74
N THR A 158 -1.75 -1.10 10.15
CA THR A 158 -0.69 -1.08 9.12
C THR A 158 0.63 -1.60 9.68
N HIS A 159 0.97 -1.21 10.91
CA HIS A 159 2.18 -1.67 11.58
C HIS A 159 2.10 -3.14 11.98
N VAL A 160 0.92 -3.59 12.42
CA VAL A 160 0.68 -5.00 12.76
C VAL A 160 0.79 -5.87 11.51
N VAL A 161 0.18 -5.46 10.38
CA VAL A 161 0.31 -6.15 9.10
C VAL A 161 1.79 -6.28 8.71
N ASN A 162 2.56 -5.18 8.76
CA ASN A 162 3.99 -5.23 8.42
C ASN A 162 4.77 -6.21 9.32
N ALA A 163 4.50 -6.19 10.63
CA ALA A 163 5.15 -7.10 11.57
C ALA A 163 4.79 -8.58 11.31
N VAL A 164 3.51 -8.87 11.10
CA VAL A 164 3.03 -10.23 10.82
C VAL A 164 3.59 -10.73 9.48
N SER A 165 3.49 -9.93 8.41
CA SER A 165 3.99 -10.30 7.08
C SER A 165 5.49 -10.56 7.06
N ASN A 166 6.30 -9.72 7.71
CA ASN A 166 7.75 -9.94 7.80
C ASN A 166 8.09 -11.17 8.65
N THR A 167 7.35 -11.41 9.74
CA THR A 167 7.53 -12.60 10.57
C THR A 167 7.21 -13.88 9.80
N MET A 168 6.06 -13.92 9.11
CA MET A 168 5.67 -15.06 8.27
C MET A 168 6.71 -15.31 7.16
N THR A 169 7.23 -14.24 6.57
CA THR A 169 8.27 -14.31 5.53
C THR A 169 9.57 -14.89 6.07
N ALA A 170 10.00 -14.50 7.26
CA ALA A 170 11.19 -15.07 7.93
C ALA A 170 10.99 -16.55 8.26
N LEU A 171 9.80 -16.95 8.74
CA LEU A 171 9.48 -18.34 9.06
C LEU A 171 9.37 -19.23 7.81
N ALA A 172 8.82 -18.70 6.71
CA ALA A 172 8.73 -19.41 5.44
C ALA A 172 10.11 -19.79 4.86
N GLN A 173 11.20 -19.12 5.29
CA GLN A 173 12.55 -19.51 4.90
C GLN A 173 12.95 -20.90 5.38
N ILE A 174 12.38 -21.40 6.49
CA ILE A 174 12.75 -22.70 7.07
C ILE A 174 12.42 -23.84 6.10
N PRO A 175 11.16 -24.04 5.67
CA PRO A 175 10.84 -25.10 4.71
C PRO A 175 11.54 -24.90 3.36
N GLU A 176 11.68 -23.66 2.88
CA GLU A 176 12.38 -23.35 1.63
C GLU A 176 13.83 -23.84 1.65
N HIS A 177 14.57 -23.55 2.73
CA HIS A 177 15.96 -23.99 2.86
C HIS A 177 16.09 -25.49 3.13
N ALA A 178 15.12 -26.12 3.81
CA ALA A 178 15.12 -27.56 4.02
C ALA A 178 14.94 -28.34 2.71
N ILE A 179 14.05 -27.89 1.85
CA ILE A 179 13.86 -28.48 0.51
C ILE A 179 15.09 -28.21 -0.36
N ALA A 180 15.65 -26.99 -0.33
CA ALA A 180 16.88 -26.69 -1.06
C ALA A 180 18.07 -27.55 -0.58
N ALA A 181 18.20 -27.78 0.73
CA ALA A 181 19.21 -28.67 1.29
C ALA A 181 19.02 -30.12 0.86
N SER A 182 17.76 -30.55 0.68
CA SER A 182 17.44 -31.88 0.14
C SER A 182 17.91 -32.02 -1.31
N PHE A 183 17.64 -31.03 -2.17
CA PHE A 183 18.15 -30.99 -3.55
C PHE A 183 19.67 -31.01 -3.60
N GLY A 184 20.32 -30.16 -2.79
CA GLY A 184 21.78 -30.14 -2.65
C GLY A 184 22.36 -31.46 -2.14
N GLY A 185 21.65 -32.14 -1.24
CA GLY A 185 21.97 -33.47 -0.73
C GLY A 185 21.93 -34.55 -1.80
N VAL A 186 20.84 -34.61 -2.57
CA VAL A 186 20.66 -35.55 -3.69
C VAL A 186 21.72 -35.32 -4.77
N ARG A 187 21.94 -34.05 -5.17
CA ARG A 187 22.97 -33.68 -6.15
C ARG A 187 24.37 -34.10 -5.69
N ASN A 188 24.66 -33.92 -4.41
CA ASN A 188 25.93 -34.37 -3.84
C ASN A 188 26.08 -35.89 -3.81
N LEU A 189 25.00 -36.63 -3.50
CA LEU A 189 25.01 -38.09 -3.54
C LEU A 189 25.27 -38.60 -4.97
N ALA A 190 24.55 -38.05 -5.95
CA ALA A 190 24.74 -38.37 -7.37
C ALA A 190 26.17 -38.06 -7.85
N ALA A 191 26.75 -36.96 -7.38
CA ALA A 191 28.13 -36.56 -7.67
C ALA A 191 29.19 -37.20 -6.76
N ARG A 192 28.84 -38.26 -6.00
CA ARG A 192 29.75 -38.99 -5.08
C ARG A 192 30.51 -38.08 -4.10
N GLY A 193 29.82 -37.08 -3.55
CA GLY A 193 30.39 -36.18 -2.54
C GLY A 193 31.15 -34.96 -3.07
N LYS A 194 31.17 -34.74 -4.40
CA LYS A 194 31.99 -33.68 -5.03
C LYS A 194 31.29 -32.33 -5.19
N VAL A 195 30.13 -32.11 -4.57
CA VAL A 195 29.37 -30.87 -4.72
C VAL A 195 29.61 -29.98 -3.51
N ALA A 196 30.49 -28.99 -3.67
CA ALA A 196 30.79 -27.99 -2.65
C ALA A 196 29.72 -26.90 -2.57
N ASP A 197 29.26 -26.37 -3.71
CA ASP A 197 28.23 -25.33 -3.76
C ASP A 197 26.81 -25.93 -3.67
N ARG A 198 26.32 -26.05 -2.43
CA ARG A 198 24.98 -26.54 -2.10
C ARG A 198 24.49 -25.96 -0.78
N VAL A 199 23.17 -25.95 -0.60
CA VAL A 199 22.55 -25.65 0.70
C VAL A 199 22.70 -26.87 1.60
N LEU A 200 22.99 -26.66 2.89
CA LEU A 200 23.15 -27.73 3.88
C LEU A 200 22.06 -27.68 4.96
N PHE A 201 21.68 -28.84 5.49
CA PHE A 201 20.76 -28.91 6.64
C PHE A 201 21.34 -28.23 7.90
N SER A 202 22.67 -28.25 8.07
CA SER A 202 23.35 -27.53 9.16
C SER A 202 23.17 -26.02 9.07
N GLU A 203 22.90 -25.47 7.88
CA GLU A 203 22.57 -24.04 7.74
C GLU A 203 21.24 -23.69 8.40
N LEU A 204 20.28 -24.62 8.49
CA LEU A 204 18.98 -24.35 9.14
C LEU A 204 19.17 -24.05 10.62
N GLY A 205 20.00 -24.85 11.30
CA GLY A 205 20.35 -24.62 12.70
C GLY A 205 21.06 -23.27 12.89
N ALA A 206 22.05 -22.99 12.04
CA ALA A 206 22.79 -21.73 12.11
C ALA A 206 21.92 -20.51 11.77
N ARG A 207 21.04 -20.59 10.78
CA ARG A 207 20.05 -19.56 10.45
C ARG A 207 19.10 -19.32 11.61
N SER A 208 18.66 -20.37 12.31
CA SER A 208 17.80 -20.25 13.50
C SER A 208 18.52 -19.53 14.66
N VAL A 209 19.79 -19.82 14.89
CA VAL A 209 20.63 -19.07 15.83
C VAL A 209 20.78 -17.61 15.37
N GLY A 210 21.03 -17.39 14.09
CA GLY A 210 21.12 -16.08 13.47
C GLY A 210 19.82 -15.26 13.61
N LEU A 211 18.66 -15.90 13.54
CA LEU A 211 17.36 -15.26 13.79
C LEU A 211 17.32 -14.68 15.21
N ILE A 212 17.66 -15.48 16.23
CA ILE A 212 17.66 -15.06 17.64
C ILE A 212 18.68 -13.92 17.87
N GLN A 213 19.89 -14.05 17.33
CA GLN A 213 20.91 -13.00 17.39
C GLN A 213 20.43 -11.70 16.72
N GLY A 214 19.80 -11.85 15.56
CA GLY A 214 19.28 -10.75 14.77
C GLY A 214 18.12 -10.02 15.42
N VAL A 215 17.31 -10.68 16.26
CA VAL A 215 16.29 -9.99 17.08
C VAL A 215 16.96 -9.00 18.03
N LYS A 216 18.00 -9.41 18.75
CA LYS A 216 18.71 -8.53 19.71
C LYS A 216 19.38 -7.33 19.01
N ASP A 217 20.09 -7.58 17.92
CA ASP A 217 20.75 -6.53 17.14
C ASP A 217 19.74 -5.63 16.43
N GLY A 218 18.64 -6.22 15.95
CA GLY A 218 17.55 -5.52 15.30
C GLY A 218 16.77 -4.62 16.25
N LEU A 219 16.54 -5.02 17.50
CA LEU A 219 15.90 -4.16 18.51
C LEU A 219 16.76 -2.92 18.80
N ARG A 220 18.09 -3.06 18.84
CA ARG A 220 18.99 -1.91 18.99
C ARG A 220 18.95 -0.98 17.77
N GLN A 221 18.95 -1.55 16.56
CA GLN A 221 18.85 -0.77 15.31
C GLN A 221 17.49 -0.06 15.20
N ALA A 222 16.40 -0.76 15.50
CA ALA A 222 15.05 -0.20 15.58
C ALA A 222 14.98 0.96 16.58
N ALA A 223 15.48 0.77 17.81
CA ALA A 223 15.52 1.83 18.82
C ALA A 223 16.34 3.04 18.36
N ARG A 224 17.47 2.81 17.68
CA ARG A 224 18.27 3.89 17.07
C ARG A 224 17.47 4.61 16.00
N THR A 225 16.90 3.91 15.03
CA THR A 225 16.12 4.49 13.92
C THR A 225 14.87 5.23 14.41
N LEU A 226 14.20 4.73 15.45
CA LEU A 226 13.07 5.43 16.06
C LEU A 226 13.50 6.76 16.70
N ARG A 227 14.66 6.81 17.34
CA ARG A 227 15.21 8.02 17.98
C ARG A 227 15.80 9.01 16.97
N THR A 228 16.57 8.53 16.00
CA THR A 228 17.32 9.39 15.06
C THR A 228 16.58 9.68 13.77
N GLY A 229 15.61 8.86 13.39
CA GLY A 229 14.97 8.89 12.07
C GLY A 229 15.86 8.36 10.93
N GLU A 230 17.06 7.86 11.23
CA GLU A 230 18.00 7.36 10.23
C GLU A 230 18.00 5.82 10.22
N GLY A 231 17.66 5.22 9.08
CA GLY A 231 17.83 3.78 8.83
C GLY A 231 19.30 3.39 8.64
N SER A 232 19.62 2.10 8.85
CA SER A 232 20.99 1.59 8.67
C SER A 232 21.41 1.50 7.19
N ASP A 233 20.44 1.50 6.28
CA ASP A 233 20.65 1.33 4.84
C ASP A 233 20.41 2.62 4.06
N PHE A 234 21.41 3.05 3.28
CA PHE A 234 21.35 4.28 2.49
C PHE A 234 20.39 4.18 1.30
N ALA A 235 20.15 2.99 0.74
CA ALA A 235 19.22 2.79 -0.37
C ALA A 235 17.75 3.05 0.01
N ASN A 236 17.43 3.06 1.32
CA ASN A 236 16.14 3.47 1.83
C ASN A 236 16.01 4.99 1.99
N LYS A 237 17.13 5.71 2.11
CA LYS A 237 17.11 7.15 2.37
C LYS A 237 16.58 7.96 1.18
N THR A 238 16.59 7.41 -0.04
CA THR A 238 16.12 8.09 -1.27
C THR A 238 14.61 8.18 -1.39
N GLU A 239 13.85 7.20 -0.90
CA GLU A 239 12.38 7.32 -0.83
C GLU A 239 11.92 8.14 0.38
N ILE A 240 12.70 8.13 1.46
CA ILE A 240 12.35 8.74 2.76
C ILE A 240 12.73 10.23 2.83
N LYS A 241 13.67 10.72 2.02
CA LYS A 241 14.11 12.14 2.06
C LYS A 241 13.05 13.19 1.66
N TYR A 242 11.90 12.77 1.15
CA TYR A 242 10.76 13.67 0.94
C TYR A 242 9.98 13.98 2.23
N GLN A 243 10.43 13.50 3.39
CA GLN A 243 9.70 13.61 4.65
C GLN A 243 10.25 14.66 5.63
N ASP A 244 11.23 15.48 5.27
CA ASP A 244 11.62 16.64 6.09
C ASP A 244 11.04 17.95 5.52
N ALA A 245 9.85 17.88 4.92
CA ALA A 245 9.17 19.04 4.34
C ALA A 245 8.57 19.95 5.42
N ILE A 246 8.01 19.34 6.47
CA ILE A 246 7.43 20.01 7.61
C ILE A 246 8.49 20.09 8.72
N GLY A 247 8.88 21.31 9.05
CA GLY A 247 9.90 21.58 10.07
C GLY A 247 9.38 21.45 11.51
N GLY A 248 10.31 21.49 12.46
CA GLY A 248 10.00 21.62 13.89
C GLY A 248 9.33 20.40 14.53
N THR A 249 8.67 20.63 15.66
CA THR A 249 7.99 19.59 16.45
C THR A 249 6.80 18.98 15.70
N ALA A 250 6.06 19.80 14.93
CA ALA A 250 4.95 19.32 14.10
C ALA A 250 5.40 18.25 13.10
N GLY A 251 6.49 18.51 12.37
CA GLY A 251 7.06 17.51 11.46
C GLY A 251 7.56 16.25 12.16
N LYS A 252 8.12 16.36 13.38
CA LYS A 252 8.52 15.19 14.18
C LYS A 252 7.32 14.31 14.54
N ILE A 253 6.19 14.92 14.92
CA ILE A 253 4.96 14.20 15.26
C ILE A 253 4.36 13.55 14.01
N ILE A 254 4.21 14.33 12.92
CA ILE A 254 3.65 13.85 11.65
C ILE A 254 4.43 12.64 11.14
N ARG A 255 5.76 12.61 11.28
CA ARG A 255 6.59 11.49 10.86
C ARG A 255 6.60 10.26 11.76
N THR A 256 5.94 10.29 12.91
CA THR A 256 5.94 9.16 13.85
C THR A 256 5.55 7.83 13.17
N PRO A 257 4.50 7.77 12.31
CA PRO A 257 4.15 6.55 11.60
C PRO A 257 5.27 6.03 10.70
N THR A 258 5.85 6.88 9.84
CA THR A 258 6.95 6.42 8.97
C THR A 258 8.20 6.02 9.76
N ARG A 259 8.49 6.70 10.88
CA ARG A 259 9.59 6.32 11.79
C ARG A 259 9.37 4.96 12.43
N LEU A 260 8.14 4.65 12.84
CA LEU A 260 7.78 3.33 13.38
C LEU A 260 7.91 2.24 12.33
N LEU A 261 7.45 2.48 11.10
CA LEU A 261 7.63 1.51 9.99
C LEU A 261 9.11 1.29 9.68
N SER A 262 9.87 2.37 9.52
CA SER A 262 11.32 2.29 9.25
C SER A 262 12.06 1.55 10.37
N SER A 263 11.69 1.80 11.62
CA SER A 263 12.22 1.11 12.80
C SER A 263 11.93 -0.40 12.75
N ALA A 264 10.69 -0.78 12.44
CA ALA A 264 10.31 -2.18 12.27
C ALA A 264 11.09 -2.84 11.13
N ASP A 265 11.27 -2.16 10.01
CA ASP A 265 12.02 -2.68 8.87
C ASP A 265 13.49 -2.92 9.22
N GLU A 266 14.13 -2.03 10.00
CA GLU A 266 15.51 -2.22 10.46
C GLU A 266 15.64 -3.41 11.43
N LEU A 267 14.63 -3.68 12.26
CA LEU A 267 14.57 -4.92 13.05
C LEU A 267 14.56 -6.15 12.14
N TYR A 268 13.64 -6.24 11.18
CA TYR A 268 13.53 -7.41 10.31
C TYR A 268 14.71 -7.59 9.35
N LYS A 269 15.31 -6.49 8.87
CA LYS A 269 16.57 -6.55 8.11
C LYS A 269 17.70 -7.12 8.95
N ALA A 270 17.83 -6.71 10.22
CA ALA A 270 18.87 -7.24 11.09
C ALA A 270 18.69 -8.74 11.34
N ILE A 271 17.44 -9.18 11.53
CA ILE A 271 17.08 -10.61 11.60
C ILE A 271 17.52 -11.33 10.33
N ALA A 272 17.07 -10.86 9.16
CA ALA A 272 17.40 -11.45 7.87
C ALA A 272 18.92 -11.48 7.60
N ARG A 273 19.64 -10.39 7.84
CA ARG A 273 21.10 -10.28 7.68
C ARG A 273 21.83 -11.30 8.55
N ARG A 274 21.45 -11.45 9.83
CA ARG A 274 22.07 -12.40 10.75
C ARG A 274 21.74 -13.84 10.38
N MET A 275 20.51 -14.13 9.95
CA MET A 275 20.14 -15.45 9.42
C MET A 275 21.05 -15.82 8.24
N GLU A 276 21.13 -14.95 7.23
CA GLU A 276 21.92 -15.22 6.02
C GLU A 276 23.41 -15.36 6.35
N LEU A 277 23.96 -14.46 7.15
CA LEU A 277 25.37 -14.49 7.51
C LEU A 277 25.77 -15.79 8.20
N ASN A 278 24.96 -16.27 9.15
CA ASN A 278 25.22 -17.53 9.83
C ASN A 278 25.09 -18.74 8.88
N GLY A 279 24.12 -18.72 7.96
CA GLY A 279 23.97 -19.74 6.91
C GLY A 279 25.18 -19.78 5.97
N LEU A 280 25.61 -18.63 5.46
CA LEU A 280 26.77 -18.49 4.58
C LEU A 280 28.07 -18.93 5.26
N ALA A 281 28.25 -18.59 6.54
CA ALA A 281 29.42 -19.00 7.30
C ALA A 281 29.53 -20.53 7.42
N VAL A 282 28.42 -21.21 7.72
CA VAL A 282 28.38 -22.68 7.76
C VAL A 282 28.62 -23.28 6.38
N ARG A 283 27.99 -22.72 5.34
CA ARG A 283 28.18 -23.21 3.96
C ARG A 283 29.63 -23.08 3.52
N LYS A 284 30.26 -21.94 3.81
CA LYS A 284 31.65 -21.66 3.44
C LYS A 284 32.63 -22.55 4.21
N ALA A 285 32.46 -22.71 5.53
CA ALA A 285 33.28 -23.64 6.32
C ALA A 285 33.17 -25.08 5.80
N ALA A 286 31.97 -25.52 5.41
CA ALA A 286 31.77 -26.84 4.83
C ALA A 286 32.35 -26.98 3.41
N ALA A 287 32.31 -25.92 2.60
CA ALA A 287 32.94 -25.87 1.29
C ALA A 287 34.48 -25.89 1.38
N GLU A 288 35.05 -25.37 2.47
CA GLU A 288 36.47 -25.52 2.84
C GLU A 288 36.81 -26.95 3.32
N GLY A 289 35.84 -27.86 3.38
CA GLY A 289 36.03 -29.27 3.77
C GLY A 289 36.01 -29.51 5.28
N LEU A 290 35.81 -28.47 6.09
CA LEU A 290 35.83 -28.55 7.55
C LEU A 290 34.52 -29.13 8.09
N ARG A 291 34.63 -29.98 9.12
CA ARG A 291 33.49 -30.66 9.75
C ARG A 291 33.62 -30.65 11.28
N GLY A 292 32.55 -31.06 11.98
CA GLY A 292 32.55 -31.15 13.44
C GLY A 292 32.91 -29.83 14.11
N GLU A 293 33.75 -29.89 15.15
CA GLU A 293 34.17 -28.71 15.91
C GLU A 293 35.02 -27.73 15.09
N GLU A 294 35.87 -28.22 14.18
CA GLU A 294 36.67 -27.34 13.31
C GLU A 294 35.79 -26.50 12.38
N GLY A 295 34.78 -27.13 11.78
CA GLY A 295 33.79 -26.44 10.94
C GLY A 295 32.98 -25.42 11.74
N LYS A 296 32.58 -25.75 12.98
CA LYS A 296 31.88 -24.81 13.87
C LYS A 296 32.76 -23.61 14.24
N ARG A 297 34.03 -23.85 14.60
CA ARG A 297 34.99 -22.78 14.91
C ARG A 297 35.20 -21.87 13.71
N ARG A 298 35.38 -22.44 12.52
CA ARG A 298 35.52 -21.66 11.28
C ARG A 298 34.26 -20.86 10.95
N ALA A 299 33.08 -21.44 11.11
CA ALA A 299 31.83 -20.71 10.91
C ALA A 299 31.72 -19.53 11.91
N ALA A 300 32.09 -19.72 13.17
CA ALA A 300 32.12 -18.64 14.15
C ALA A 300 33.13 -17.53 13.79
N GLU A 301 34.32 -17.89 13.30
CA GLU A 301 35.30 -16.93 12.77
C GLU A 301 34.73 -16.11 11.61
N LEU A 302 34.06 -16.77 10.66
CA LEU A 302 33.44 -16.12 9.49
C LEU A 302 32.24 -15.24 9.86
N VAL A 303 31.50 -15.56 10.93
CA VAL A 303 30.44 -14.68 11.45
C VAL A 303 31.03 -13.45 12.15
N ALA A 304 32.14 -13.62 12.87
CA ALA A 304 32.83 -12.54 13.56
C ALA A 304 33.56 -11.61 12.58
N ASN A 305 34.19 -12.17 11.55
CA ASN A 305 34.96 -11.48 10.53
C ASN A 305 34.48 -11.91 9.12
N PRO A 306 33.29 -11.45 8.70
CA PRO A 306 32.72 -11.82 7.42
C PRO A 306 33.50 -11.22 6.26
N THR A 307 33.60 -11.97 5.15
CA THR A 307 34.15 -11.43 3.91
C THR A 307 33.21 -10.41 3.28
N ASP A 308 33.73 -9.50 2.46
CA ASP A 308 32.92 -8.48 1.78
C ASP A 308 31.75 -9.08 1.00
N GLU A 309 31.98 -10.18 0.30
CA GLU A 309 30.93 -10.93 -0.41
C GLU A 309 29.82 -11.44 0.53
N MET A 310 30.18 -11.93 1.72
CA MET A 310 29.19 -12.43 2.70
C MET A 310 28.37 -11.27 3.27
N LEU A 311 29.02 -10.13 3.52
CA LEU A 311 28.34 -8.92 3.94
C LEU A 311 27.37 -8.45 2.85
N GLU A 312 27.81 -8.34 1.60
CA GLU A 312 26.97 -7.91 0.48
C GLU A 312 25.73 -8.81 0.33
N GLN A 313 25.93 -10.14 0.35
CA GLN A 313 24.83 -11.11 0.29
C GLN A 313 23.87 -10.97 1.49
N ALA A 314 24.39 -10.80 2.71
CA ALA A 314 23.56 -10.60 3.88
C ALA A 314 22.74 -9.30 3.81
N PHE A 315 23.33 -8.19 3.33
CA PHE A 315 22.61 -6.93 3.15
C PHE A 315 21.53 -7.03 2.08
N ASP A 316 21.84 -7.63 0.93
CA ASP A 316 20.85 -7.86 -0.13
C ASP A 316 19.72 -8.79 0.32
N TYR A 317 20.05 -9.85 1.06
CA TYR A 317 19.05 -10.75 1.65
C TYR A 317 18.17 -10.03 2.68
N GLY A 318 18.74 -9.12 3.47
CA GLY A 318 17.99 -8.23 4.34
C GLY A 318 16.95 -7.40 3.57
N ARG A 319 17.33 -6.80 2.44
CA ARG A 319 16.43 -6.06 1.56
C ARG A 319 15.40 -6.95 0.88
N TYR A 320 15.77 -8.19 0.54
CA TYR A 320 14.89 -9.17 -0.08
C TYR A 320 13.72 -9.53 0.83
N LEU A 321 14.02 -9.96 2.07
CA LEU A 321 13.00 -10.42 3.01
C LEU A 321 12.09 -9.30 3.52
N THR A 322 12.54 -8.03 3.48
CA THR A 322 11.71 -6.88 3.84
C THR A 322 11.12 -6.15 2.62
N PHE A 323 11.14 -6.75 1.43
CA PHE A 323 10.57 -6.20 0.18
C PHE A 323 11.14 -4.83 -0.24
N GLN A 324 12.39 -4.55 0.10
CA GLN A 324 13.07 -3.27 -0.08
C GLN A 324 14.23 -3.31 -1.06
N ARG A 325 14.35 -4.40 -1.84
CA ARG A 325 15.32 -4.45 -2.94
C ARG A 325 15.09 -3.28 -3.91
N PRO A 326 16.17 -2.69 -4.46
CA PRO A 326 16.06 -1.69 -5.50
C PRO A 326 15.25 -2.19 -6.70
N LEU A 327 14.47 -1.30 -7.30
CA LEU A 327 13.68 -1.65 -8.48
C LEU A 327 14.54 -1.67 -9.75
N GLY A 328 14.15 -2.55 -10.69
CA GLY A 328 14.68 -2.55 -12.06
C GLY A 328 14.19 -1.35 -12.87
N LYS A 329 14.56 -1.29 -14.17
CA LYS A 329 14.26 -0.15 -15.06
C LYS A 329 12.79 0.29 -15.02
N PHE A 330 11.86 -0.66 -15.16
CA PHE A 330 10.42 -0.39 -15.12
C PHE A 330 9.97 0.22 -13.79
N GLY A 331 10.36 -0.38 -12.67
CA GLY A 331 9.97 0.15 -11.36
C GLY A 331 10.61 1.51 -11.06
N ARG A 332 11.82 1.78 -11.57
CA ARG A 332 12.42 3.13 -11.52
C ARG A 332 11.64 4.15 -12.33
N ALA A 333 11.16 3.78 -13.52
CA ALA A 333 10.28 4.63 -14.32
C ALA A 333 8.94 4.89 -13.60
N ALA A 334 8.32 3.87 -13.02
CA ALA A 334 7.09 4.03 -12.23
C ALA A 334 7.30 4.90 -10.98
N MET A 335 8.45 4.78 -10.29
CA MET A 335 8.83 5.67 -9.19
C MET A 335 9.02 7.11 -9.67
N ALA A 336 9.68 7.32 -10.81
CA ALA A 336 9.86 8.64 -11.39
C ALA A 336 8.51 9.28 -11.75
N LEU A 337 7.60 8.50 -12.35
CA LEU A 337 6.24 8.93 -12.67
C LEU A 337 5.45 9.29 -11.40
N SER A 338 5.42 8.41 -10.40
CA SER A 338 4.78 8.66 -9.09
C SER A 338 5.31 9.94 -8.44
N ASN A 339 6.61 10.21 -8.53
CA ASN A 339 7.23 11.39 -7.94
C ASN A 339 7.15 12.65 -8.84
N SER A 340 6.65 12.54 -10.07
CA SER A 340 6.63 13.64 -11.04
C SER A 340 5.69 14.79 -10.64
N SER A 341 4.55 14.47 -10.01
CA SER A 341 3.56 15.45 -9.56
C SER A 341 2.88 14.98 -8.25
N PRO A 342 2.28 15.90 -7.48
CA PRO A 342 1.44 15.53 -6.34
C PRO A 342 0.29 14.60 -6.72
N ILE A 343 -0.33 14.81 -7.88
CA ILE A 343 -1.46 14.00 -8.37
C ILE A 343 -0.99 12.56 -8.67
N ALA A 344 0.11 12.39 -9.39
CA ALA A 344 0.67 11.07 -9.67
C ALA A 344 1.06 10.33 -8.37
N LYS A 345 1.52 11.06 -7.36
CA LYS A 345 1.85 10.51 -6.04
C LYS A 345 0.62 10.05 -5.28
N VAL A 346 -0.52 10.72 -5.44
CA VAL A 346 -1.79 10.32 -4.84
C VAL A 346 -2.32 9.03 -5.46
N VAL A 347 -2.22 8.89 -6.79
CA VAL A 347 -2.66 7.68 -7.50
C VAL A 347 -1.77 6.47 -7.18
N ILE A 348 -0.45 6.68 -7.16
CA ILE A 348 0.54 5.62 -6.93
C ILE A 348 1.45 6.02 -5.77
N PRO A 349 1.00 5.91 -4.51
CA PRO A 349 1.74 6.39 -3.34
C PRO A 349 3.03 5.60 -3.08
N PHE A 350 2.96 4.29 -3.24
CA PHE A 350 4.04 3.36 -2.95
C PHE A 350 4.30 2.48 -4.17
N VAL A 351 5.55 2.48 -4.66
CA VAL A 351 5.92 1.68 -5.84
C VAL A 351 6.80 0.49 -5.44
N ARG A 352 7.82 0.72 -4.60
CA ARG A 352 8.84 -0.28 -4.26
C ARG A 352 8.28 -1.50 -3.56
N THR A 353 7.68 -1.31 -2.39
CA THR A 353 7.18 -2.42 -1.57
C THR A 353 6.14 -3.26 -2.32
N PRO A 354 5.11 -2.68 -2.97
CA PRO A 354 4.15 -3.50 -3.71
C PRO A 354 4.75 -4.24 -4.90
N THR A 355 5.66 -3.61 -5.66
CA THR A 355 6.35 -4.26 -6.78
C THR A 355 7.18 -5.45 -6.29
N ASN A 356 7.87 -5.31 -5.16
CA ASN A 356 8.68 -6.39 -4.59
C ASN A 356 7.83 -7.49 -3.93
N LEU A 357 6.70 -7.15 -3.30
CA LEU A 357 5.72 -8.13 -2.81
C LEU A 357 5.19 -8.99 -3.96
N LEU A 358 4.83 -8.37 -5.10
CA LEU A 358 4.37 -9.08 -6.29
C LEU A 358 5.45 -10.03 -6.81
N LYS A 359 6.70 -9.55 -6.99
CA LYS A 359 7.82 -10.41 -7.40
C LYS A 359 8.03 -11.58 -6.43
N PHE A 360 7.99 -11.30 -5.13
CA PHE A 360 8.18 -12.31 -4.10
C PHE A 360 7.10 -13.40 -4.13
N ALA A 361 5.84 -13.02 -4.38
CA ALA A 361 4.75 -13.96 -4.59
C ALA A 361 4.93 -14.75 -5.90
N THR A 362 5.30 -14.10 -7.00
CA THR A 362 5.55 -14.76 -8.29
C THR A 362 6.69 -15.78 -8.22
N GLU A 363 7.78 -15.48 -7.52
CA GLU A 363 8.90 -16.41 -7.27
C GLU A 363 8.47 -17.70 -6.54
N ARG A 364 7.35 -17.65 -5.82
CA ARG A 364 6.76 -18.75 -5.03
C ARG A 364 5.58 -19.37 -5.75
N SER A 365 5.62 -19.41 -7.08
CA SER A 365 4.54 -19.95 -7.89
C SER A 365 5.11 -20.64 -9.13
N PRO A 366 4.27 -21.37 -9.89
CA PRO A 366 4.67 -21.90 -11.20
C PRO A 366 5.10 -20.81 -12.19
N ALA A 367 4.73 -19.54 -11.95
CA ALA A 367 5.11 -18.40 -12.76
C ALA A 367 6.50 -17.80 -12.41
N ALA A 368 7.24 -18.40 -11.48
CA ALA A 368 8.59 -17.95 -11.11
C ALA A 368 9.56 -17.74 -12.29
N PRO A 369 9.54 -18.53 -13.38
CA PRO A 369 10.37 -18.28 -14.57
C PRO A 369 10.14 -16.94 -15.28
N LEU A 370 9.02 -16.24 -15.02
CA LEU A 370 8.79 -14.90 -15.56
C LEU A 370 9.71 -13.84 -14.92
N ILE A 371 10.33 -14.16 -13.79
CA ILE A 371 11.14 -13.23 -13.02
C ILE A 371 12.62 -13.34 -13.45
N ASP A 372 13.19 -12.22 -13.90
CA ASP A 372 14.57 -12.16 -14.44
C ASP A 372 15.62 -12.70 -13.47
N HIS A 373 15.58 -12.28 -12.20
CA HIS A 373 16.56 -12.73 -11.22
C HIS A 373 16.35 -14.19 -10.81
N TRP A 374 15.12 -14.70 -10.85
CA TRP A 374 14.87 -16.13 -10.66
C TRP A 374 15.52 -16.94 -11.80
N ARG A 375 15.39 -16.49 -13.05
CA ARG A 375 16.08 -17.11 -14.20
C ARG A 375 17.60 -17.01 -14.09
N ALA A 376 18.12 -15.91 -13.51
CA ALA A 376 19.54 -15.78 -13.22
C ALA A 376 20.00 -16.79 -12.17
N ASP A 377 19.28 -16.93 -11.05
CA ASP A 377 19.58 -17.90 -9.99
C ASP A 377 19.47 -19.34 -10.49
N PHE A 378 18.46 -19.64 -11.31
CA PHE A 378 18.30 -20.95 -11.92
C PHE A 378 19.47 -21.30 -12.86
N ARG A 379 19.90 -20.35 -13.71
CA ARG A 379 21.05 -20.54 -14.61
C ARG A 379 22.40 -20.59 -13.89
N ALA A 380 22.53 -19.87 -12.77
CA ALA A 380 23.75 -19.90 -11.94
C ALA A 380 24.05 -21.32 -11.40
N GLY A 381 23.02 -22.17 -11.26
CA GLY A 381 23.19 -23.50 -10.72
C GLY A 381 23.45 -23.49 -9.22
N GLY A 382 24.04 -24.57 -8.70
CA GLY A 382 24.51 -24.58 -7.32
C GLY A 382 23.43 -24.37 -6.28
N ALA A 383 23.82 -23.80 -5.13
CA ALA A 383 22.89 -23.47 -4.05
C ALA A 383 21.83 -22.44 -4.48
N ARG A 384 22.14 -21.54 -5.44
CA ARG A 384 21.20 -20.52 -5.93
C ARG A 384 20.03 -21.14 -6.68
N ARG A 385 20.31 -22.08 -7.59
CA ARG A 385 19.26 -22.84 -8.29
C ARG A 385 18.43 -23.66 -7.32
N ASP A 386 19.07 -24.35 -6.38
CA ASP A 386 18.38 -25.19 -5.39
C ASP A 386 17.36 -24.35 -4.58
N LEU A 387 17.76 -23.15 -4.15
CA LEU A 387 16.86 -22.21 -3.44
C LEU A 387 15.75 -21.65 -4.33
N ALA A 388 16.06 -21.26 -5.57
CA ALA A 388 15.07 -20.71 -6.50
C ALA A 388 13.97 -21.74 -6.81
N VAL A 389 14.35 -23.00 -7.03
CA VAL A 389 13.40 -24.10 -7.25
C VAL A 389 12.63 -24.44 -5.98
N ALA A 390 13.30 -24.49 -4.82
CA ALA A 390 12.64 -24.78 -3.55
C ALA A 390 11.56 -23.74 -3.19
N ARG A 391 11.81 -22.44 -3.41
CA ARG A 391 10.82 -21.38 -3.21
C ARG A 391 9.58 -21.58 -4.09
N ALA A 392 9.79 -21.84 -5.38
CA ALA A 392 8.70 -22.09 -6.32
C ALA A 392 7.89 -23.33 -5.90
N LEU A 393 8.57 -24.41 -5.48
CA LEU A 393 7.93 -25.65 -5.04
C LEU A 393 7.10 -25.45 -3.77
N VAL A 394 7.67 -24.84 -2.72
CA VAL A 394 6.96 -24.59 -1.45
C VAL A 394 5.72 -23.74 -1.69
N GLY A 395 5.87 -22.62 -2.42
CA GLY A 395 4.75 -21.73 -2.69
C GLY A 395 3.67 -22.36 -3.58
N SER A 396 4.07 -23.15 -4.59
CA SER A 396 3.12 -23.91 -5.41
C SER A 396 2.38 -24.97 -4.58
N GLY A 397 3.05 -25.62 -3.64
CA GLY A 397 2.44 -26.56 -2.69
C GLY A 397 1.41 -25.88 -1.79
N VAL A 398 1.75 -24.71 -1.23
CA VAL A 398 0.79 -23.89 -0.46
C VAL A 398 -0.40 -23.47 -1.32
N GLY A 399 -0.16 -23.06 -2.57
CA GLY A 399 -1.22 -22.76 -3.53
C GLY A 399 -2.12 -23.96 -3.80
N ALA A 400 -1.56 -25.14 -4.01
CA ALA A 400 -2.35 -26.37 -4.21
C ALA A 400 -3.22 -26.71 -3.00
N LEU A 401 -2.69 -26.57 -1.78
CA LEU A 401 -3.47 -26.73 -0.55
C LEU A 401 -4.59 -25.69 -0.45
N ALA A 402 -4.32 -24.43 -0.81
CA ALA A 402 -5.32 -23.37 -0.81
C ALA A 402 -6.44 -23.63 -1.82
N ALA A 403 -6.11 -24.12 -3.02
CA ALA A 403 -7.09 -24.55 -4.01
C ALA A 403 -7.94 -25.71 -3.49
N GLN A 404 -7.33 -26.70 -2.84
CA GLN A 404 -8.06 -27.81 -2.21
C GLN A 404 -9.01 -27.31 -1.10
N MET A 405 -8.55 -26.39 -0.25
CA MET A 405 -9.38 -25.79 0.79
C MET A 405 -10.52 -24.94 0.20
N ALA A 406 -10.28 -24.24 -0.92
CA ALA A 406 -11.32 -23.51 -1.63
C ALA A 406 -12.37 -24.44 -2.23
N ALA A 407 -11.97 -25.58 -2.81
CA ALA A 407 -12.88 -26.60 -3.32
C ALA A 407 -13.76 -27.21 -2.20
N GLN A 408 -13.29 -27.17 -0.95
CA GLN A 408 -14.05 -27.59 0.23
C GLN A 408 -14.89 -26.44 0.85
N GLY A 409 -14.88 -25.24 0.25
CA GLY A 409 -15.55 -24.06 0.78
C GLY A 409 -14.93 -23.49 2.07
N LEU A 410 -13.69 -23.89 2.41
CA LEU A 410 -12.96 -23.44 3.60
C LEU A 410 -12.17 -22.15 3.37
N ILE A 411 -11.91 -21.78 2.12
CA ILE A 411 -11.25 -20.53 1.74
C ILE A 411 -12.07 -19.86 0.65
N THR A 412 -12.27 -18.55 0.77
CA THR A 412 -12.94 -17.73 -0.23
C THR A 412 -11.96 -16.83 -0.97
N ALA A 413 -12.24 -16.51 -2.24
CA ALA A 413 -11.50 -15.54 -3.03
C ALA A 413 -12.37 -14.30 -3.32
N ALA A 414 -12.42 -13.83 -4.57
CA ALA A 414 -13.17 -12.64 -4.94
C ALA A 414 -14.70 -12.86 -4.92
N GLY A 415 -15.16 -14.10 -4.99
CA GLY A 415 -16.56 -14.47 -5.17
C GLY A 415 -17.05 -14.31 -6.61
N PRO A 416 -18.35 -14.53 -6.86
CA PRO A 416 -18.93 -14.56 -8.20
C PRO A 416 -18.76 -13.22 -8.92
N ALA A 417 -18.62 -13.26 -10.26
CA ALA A 417 -18.45 -12.06 -11.09
C ALA A 417 -19.69 -11.15 -11.05
N ASP A 418 -20.89 -11.73 -10.93
CA ASP A 418 -22.13 -10.98 -10.79
C ASP A 418 -22.19 -10.23 -9.43
N GLN A 419 -22.30 -8.91 -9.51
CA GLN A 419 -22.40 -8.03 -8.36
C GLN A 419 -23.66 -8.30 -7.53
N LYS A 420 -24.78 -8.72 -8.13
CA LYS A 420 -26.04 -8.98 -7.41
C LYS A 420 -25.97 -10.27 -6.60
N ALA A 421 -25.48 -11.35 -7.20
CA ALA A 421 -25.19 -12.59 -6.47
C ALA A 421 -24.19 -12.35 -5.33
N ARG A 422 -23.13 -11.58 -5.59
CA ARG A 422 -22.15 -11.20 -4.54
C ARG A 422 -22.78 -10.35 -3.43
N ALA A 423 -23.74 -9.49 -3.75
CA ALA A 423 -24.46 -8.68 -2.76
C ALA A 423 -25.34 -9.56 -1.85
N LEU A 424 -26.00 -10.59 -2.38
CA LEU A 424 -26.75 -11.58 -1.60
C LEU A 424 -25.83 -12.41 -0.69
N LEU A 425 -24.70 -12.89 -1.21
CA LEU A 425 -23.68 -13.58 -0.41
C LEU A 425 -23.22 -12.72 0.77
N ARG A 426 -22.88 -11.44 0.52
CA ARG A 426 -22.45 -10.52 1.58
C ARG A 426 -23.58 -10.20 2.56
N ALA A 427 -24.83 -10.16 2.10
CA ALA A 427 -25.99 -10.00 2.97
C ALA A 427 -26.22 -11.20 3.90
N ASP A 428 -25.76 -12.40 3.51
CA ASP A 428 -25.68 -13.60 4.38
C ASP A 428 -24.41 -13.65 5.25
N GLY A 429 -23.55 -12.63 5.18
CA GLY A 429 -22.30 -12.58 5.95
C GLY A 429 -21.11 -13.30 5.31
N TRP A 430 -21.19 -13.71 4.04
CA TRP A 430 -20.03 -14.17 3.28
C TRP A 430 -18.99 -13.06 3.12
N GLN A 431 -17.72 -13.39 3.33
CA GLN A 431 -16.60 -12.44 3.24
C GLN A 431 -15.58 -12.90 2.19
N PRO A 432 -15.13 -12.02 1.28
CA PRO A 432 -14.10 -12.35 0.30
C PRO A 432 -12.73 -12.51 0.96
N TYR A 433 -11.83 -13.26 0.32
CA TYR A 433 -10.45 -13.48 0.77
C TYR A 433 -10.36 -13.86 2.26
N SER A 434 -11.11 -14.89 2.63
CA SER A 434 -11.27 -15.30 4.03
C SER A 434 -11.13 -16.81 4.22
N VAL A 435 -10.61 -17.22 5.37
CA VAL A 435 -10.68 -18.61 5.83
C VAL A 435 -11.97 -18.79 6.61
N LYS A 436 -12.74 -19.81 6.29
CA LYS A 436 -13.96 -20.19 7.00
C LYS A 436 -13.63 -21.17 8.14
N ILE A 437 -14.02 -20.83 9.36
CA ILE A 437 -13.86 -21.65 10.57
C ILE A 437 -15.23 -21.76 11.23
N GLY A 438 -15.88 -22.91 11.10
CA GLY A 438 -17.31 -23.04 11.44
C GLY A 438 -18.13 -22.08 10.59
N ASP A 439 -18.94 -21.24 11.22
CA ASP A 439 -19.74 -20.22 10.53
C ASP A 439 -19.04 -18.87 10.39
N ARG A 440 -17.79 -18.74 10.87
CA ARG A 440 -17.05 -17.46 10.85
C ARG A 440 -16.07 -17.41 9.70
N TYR A 441 -16.05 -16.29 9.00
CA TYR A 441 -15.02 -15.91 8.05
C TYR A 441 -13.97 -15.04 8.72
N VAL A 442 -12.71 -15.35 8.47
CA VAL A 442 -11.54 -14.60 8.93
C VAL A 442 -10.77 -14.10 7.72
N SER A 443 -10.80 -12.80 7.46
CA SER A 443 -10.14 -12.22 6.29
C SER A 443 -8.61 -12.33 6.37
N TYR A 444 -8.01 -12.90 5.33
CA TYR A 444 -6.55 -12.92 5.12
C TYR A 444 -6.07 -11.84 4.13
N SER A 445 -6.98 -11.04 3.56
CA SER A 445 -6.73 -10.09 2.47
C SER A 445 -5.52 -9.17 2.66
N ARG A 446 -5.19 -8.80 3.90
CA ARG A 446 -4.07 -7.90 4.24
C ARG A 446 -2.74 -8.58 4.52
N LEU A 447 -2.67 -9.91 4.51
CA LEU A 447 -1.48 -10.69 4.88
C LEU A 447 -0.59 -11.00 3.67
N ASP A 448 -0.31 -10.00 2.83
CA ASP A 448 0.60 -10.17 1.69
C ASP A 448 2.04 -10.46 2.14
N PRO A 449 2.81 -11.26 1.38
CA PRO A 449 2.54 -11.80 0.04
C PRO A 449 1.70 -13.10 0.03
N PHE A 450 1.44 -13.69 1.20
CA PHE A 450 0.71 -14.96 1.31
C PHE A 450 -0.74 -14.83 0.87
N ALA A 451 -1.39 -13.71 1.19
CA ALA A 451 -2.75 -13.41 0.74
C ALA A 451 -2.92 -13.46 -0.78
N SER A 452 -1.91 -13.01 -1.55
CA SER A 452 -1.92 -13.13 -3.01
C SER A 452 -1.86 -14.59 -3.47
N THR A 453 -1.01 -15.40 -2.85
CA THR A 453 -0.89 -16.83 -3.19
C THR A 453 -2.19 -17.58 -2.92
N LEU A 454 -2.76 -17.38 -1.72
CA LEU A 454 -4.04 -17.99 -1.33
C LEU A 454 -5.19 -17.52 -2.22
N GLY A 455 -5.30 -16.20 -2.45
CA GLY A 455 -6.37 -15.60 -3.23
C GLY A 455 -6.36 -15.99 -4.70
N VAL A 456 -5.19 -16.11 -5.33
CA VAL A 456 -5.11 -16.59 -6.72
C VAL A 456 -5.47 -18.08 -6.80
N ALA A 457 -4.95 -18.90 -5.90
CA ALA A 457 -5.27 -20.33 -5.89
C ALA A 457 -6.76 -20.61 -5.63
N ALA A 458 -7.35 -19.95 -4.64
CA ALA A 458 -8.77 -20.07 -4.35
C ALA A 458 -9.65 -19.51 -5.48
N GLY A 459 -9.24 -18.39 -6.09
CA GLY A 459 -10.00 -17.79 -7.19
C GLY A 459 -10.00 -18.66 -8.45
N MET A 460 -8.94 -19.43 -8.71
CA MET A 460 -8.95 -20.41 -9.80
C MET A 460 -10.03 -21.49 -9.62
N VAL A 461 -10.36 -21.83 -8.38
CA VAL A 461 -11.41 -22.81 -8.06
C VAL A 461 -12.80 -22.15 -8.10
N GLU A 462 -13.00 -21.02 -7.42
CA GLU A 462 -14.30 -20.32 -7.41
C GLU A 462 -14.76 -19.90 -8.82
N LEU A 463 -13.81 -19.54 -9.70
CA LEU A 463 -14.15 -19.16 -11.08
C LEU A 463 -14.59 -20.36 -11.93
N GLN A 464 -14.23 -21.60 -11.57
CA GLN A 464 -14.66 -22.79 -12.33
C GLN A 464 -16.15 -23.05 -12.20
N ASP A 465 -16.74 -22.75 -11.04
CA ASP A 465 -18.15 -23.01 -10.75
C ASP A 465 -19.09 -22.23 -11.68
N HIS A 466 -18.66 -21.05 -12.15
CA HIS A 466 -19.44 -20.16 -13.01
C HIS A 466 -19.02 -20.18 -14.49
N MET A 467 -18.19 -21.15 -14.90
CA MET A 467 -17.71 -21.29 -16.28
C MET A 467 -18.31 -22.51 -17.00
N THR A 468 -18.49 -22.39 -18.31
CA THR A 468 -18.85 -23.54 -19.17
C THR A 468 -17.72 -24.57 -19.23
N GLU A 469 -18.03 -25.83 -19.55
CA GLU A 469 -17.03 -26.91 -19.67
C GLU A 469 -15.84 -26.53 -20.57
N LYS A 470 -16.12 -25.88 -21.71
CA LYS A 470 -15.11 -25.40 -22.67
C LYS A 470 -14.25 -24.23 -22.13
N GLN A 471 -14.80 -23.41 -21.23
CA GLN A 471 -14.07 -22.34 -20.55
C GLN A 471 -13.22 -22.90 -19.40
N ARG A 472 -13.69 -23.97 -18.72
CA ARG A 472 -12.95 -24.68 -17.67
C ARG A 472 -11.68 -25.35 -18.21
N GLU A 473 -11.68 -25.81 -19.46
CA GLU A 473 -10.50 -26.39 -20.12
C GLU A 473 -9.35 -25.38 -20.31
N HIS A 474 -9.63 -24.07 -20.31
CA HIS A 474 -8.62 -23.02 -20.47
C HIS A 474 -8.09 -22.53 -19.10
N VAL A 475 -7.29 -23.39 -18.45
CA VAL A 475 -6.62 -23.10 -17.16
C VAL A 475 -5.87 -21.75 -17.17
N SER A 476 -5.33 -21.34 -18.32
CA SER A 476 -4.65 -20.05 -18.50
C SER A 476 -5.59 -18.85 -18.31
N THR A 477 -6.81 -18.92 -18.83
CA THR A 477 -7.82 -17.85 -18.68
C THR A 477 -8.25 -17.72 -17.22
N LEU A 478 -8.50 -18.84 -16.53
CA LEU A 478 -8.81 -18.89 -15.10
C LEU A 478 -7.71 -18.26 -14.25
N LEU A 479 -6.45 -18.63 -14.52
CA LEU A 479 -5.29 -18.09 -13.83
C LEU A 479 -5.19 -16.57 -14.03
N VAL A 480 -5.31 -16.08 -15.27
CA VAL A 480 -5.23 -14.64 -15.57
C VAL A 480 -6.36 -13.88 -14.89
N ALA A 481 -7.60 -14.35 -15.00
CA ALA A 481 -8.76 -13.72 -14.36
C ALA A 481 -8.60 -13.67 -12.84
N SER A 482 -8.16 -14.76 -12.23
CA SER A 482 -7.92 -14.84 -10.79
C SER A 482 -6.80 -13.88 -10.33
N VAL A 483 -5.70 -13.80 -11.07
CA VAL A 483 -4.63 -12.83 -10.81
C VAL A 483 -5.16 -11.39 -10.90
N LEU A 484 -5.94 -11.06 -11.93
CA LEU A 484 -6.52 -9.73 -12.09
C LEU A 484 -7.48 -9.38 -10.94
N GLN A 485 -8.37 -10.30 -10.55
CA GLN A 485 -9.28 -10.10 -9.42
C GLN A 485 -8.52 -9.96 -8.10
N ASN A 486 -7.47 -10.76 -7.89
CA ASN A 486 -6.63 -10.67 -6.70
C ASN A 486 -5.91 -9.33 -6.65
N LEU A 487 -5.30 -8.88 -7.76
CA LEU A 487 -4.62 -7.60 -7.86
C LEU A 487 -5.60 -6.42 -7.64
N ALA A 488 -6.77 -6.45 -8.27
CA ALA A 488 -7.81 -5.43 -8.09
C ALA A 488 -8.29 -5.31 -6.63
N SER A 489 -8.24 -6.40 -5.87
CA SER A 489 -8.60 -6.39 -4.44
C SER A 489 -7.56 -5.73 -3.53
N LYS A 490 -6.35 -5.47 -4.03
CA LYS A 490 -5.25 -4.95 -3.20
C LYS A 490 -5.43 -3.46 -2.92
N THR A 491 -5.31 -3.10 -1.65
CA THR A 491 -5.45 -1.70 -1.19
C THR A 491 -4.41 -0.74 -1.79
N TRP A 492 -3.29 -1.27 -2.27
CA TRP A 492 -2.25 -0.45 -2.92
C TRP A 492 -2.48 -0.28 -4.44
N LEU A 493 -3.41 -1.02 -5.05
CA LEU A 493 -3.89 -0.81 -6.43
C LEU A 493 -5.24 -0.10 -6.51
N SER A 494 -5.99 -0.02 -5.41
CA SER A 494 -7.33 0.56 -5.41
C SER A 494 -7.38 2.01 -5.91
N GLY A 495 -6.30 2.78 -5.74
CA GLY A 495 -6.19 4.13 -6.32
C GLY A 495 -6.12 4.13 -7.85
N ALA A 496 -5.42 3.15 -8.44
CA ALA A 496 -5.30 2.99 -9.89
C ALA A 496 -6.57 2.37 -10.50
N SER A 497 -7.23 1.42 -9.83
CA SER A 497 -8.53 0.92 -10.29
C SER A 497 -9.60 2.00 -10.20
N GLY A 498 -9.65 2.74 -9.09
CA GLY A 498 -10.62 3.80 -8.88
C GLY A 498 -10.54 4.93 -9.91
N ILE A 499 -9.33 5.33 -10.33
CA ILE A 499 -9.18 6.34 -11.39
C ILE A 499 -9.58 5.79 -12.76
N LEU A 500 -9.28 4.52 -13.06
CA LEU A 500 -9.69 3.90 -14.33
C LEU A 500 -11.22 3.77 -14.42
N GLU A 501 -11.86 3.34 -13.33
CA GLU A 501 -13.32 3.29 -13.21
C GLU A 501 -13.93 4.69 -13.34
N ALA A 502 -13.35 5.70 -12.69
CA ALA A 502 -13.79 7.09 -12.80
C ALA A 502 -13.58 7.71 -14.20
N ILE A 503 -12.59 7.26 -14.97
CA ILE A 503 -12.39 7.74 -16.36
C ILE A 503 -13.36 7.06 -17.31
N ASN A 504 -13.59 5.76 -17.15
CA ASN A 504 -14.45 4.98 -18.04
C ASN A 504 -15.94 5.20 -17.76
N GLU A 505 -16.31 5.38 -16.50
CA GLU A 505 -17.70 5.57 -16.03
C GLU A 505 -17.73 6.76 -15.03
N PRO A 506 -17.47 8.00 -15.48
CA PRO A 506 -17.33 9.17 -14.61
C PRO A 506 -18.57 9.48 -13.80
N ASP A 507 -19.76 9.36 -14.41
CA ASP A 507 -21.04 9.64 -13.76
C ASP A 507 -21.32 8.73 -12.56
N ARG A 508 -20.74 7.51 -12.60
CA ARG A 508 -20.94 6.48 -11.59
C ARG A 508 -19.84 6.44 -10.53
N TYR A 509 -18.57 6.57 -10.93
CA TYR A 509 -17.44 6.36 -10.03
C TYR A 509 -16.63 7.62 -9.73
N GLY A 510 -16.74 8.69 -10.53
CA GLY A 510 -15.95 9.91 -10.39
C GLY A 510 -16.07 10.53 -9.00
N ALA A 511 -17.30 10.73 -8.55
CA ALA A 511 -17.59 11.28 -7.22
C ALA A 511 -17.07 10.42 -6.07
N SER A 512 -17.28 9.11 -6.20
CA SER A 512 -16.85 8.16 -5.18
C SER A 512 -15.32 8.15 -5.08
N TYR A 513 -14.62 8.30 -6.21
CA TYR A 513 -13.18 8.41 -6.26
C TYR A 513 -12.69 9.72 -5.62
N VAL A 514 -13.28 10.87 -5.97
CA VAL A 514 -12.96 12.16 -5.35
C VAL A 514 -13.26 12.15 -3.84
N GLY A 515 -14.38 11.54 -3.45
CA GLY A 515 -14.75 11.31 -2.04
C GLY A 515 -13.72 10.46 -1.30
N GLN A 516 -13.28 9.34 -1.89
CA GLN A 516 -12.22 8.51 -1.33
C GLN A 516 -10.90 9.26 -1.18
N LEU A 517 -10.54 10.09 -2.17
CA LEU A 517 -9.36 10.96 -2.08
C LEU A 517 -9.50 11.98 -0.94
N GLY A 518 -10.63 12.65 -0.81
CA GLY A 518 -10.91 13.57 0.29
C GLY A 518 -10.86 12.89 1.65
N GLY A 519 -11.50 11.72 1.78
CA GLY A 519 -11.46 10.90 2.99
C GLY A 519 -10.07 10.40 3.35
N SER A 520 -9.18 10.19 2.36
CA SER A 520 -7.79 9.79 2.60
C SER A 520 -6.94 10.87 3.29
N MET A 521 -7.41 12.12 3.31
CA MET A 521 -6.76 13.20 4.06
C MET A 521 -6.90 13.02 5.58
N VAL A 522 -7.94 12.31 6.04
CA VAL A 522 -8.12 11.97 7.45
C VAL A 522 -7.11 10.91 7.88
N PRO A 523 -6.31 11.15 8.94
CA PRO A 523 -5.37 10.16 9.46
C PRO A 523 -6.01 8.79 9.66
N ALA A 524 -5.40 7.75 9.10
CA ALA A 524 -5.86 6.37 9.21
C ALA A 524 -6.08 5.92 10.67
N GLY A 525 -5.29 6.44 11.63
CA GLY A 525 -5.52 6.22 13.07
C GLY A 525 -6.85 6.81 13.57
N VAL A 526 -7.20 8.04 13.13
CA VAL A 526 -8.48 8.69 13.45
C VAL A 526 -9.64 7.94 12.81
N ALA A 527 -9.49 7.58 11.53
CA ALA A 527 -10.46 6.75 10.82
C ALA A 527 -10.67 5.38 11.48
N GLN A 528 -9.62 4.79 12.05
CA GLN A 528 -9.73 3.55 12.80
C GLN A 528 -10.56 3.72 14.07
N VAL A 529 -10.37 4.81 14.83
CA VAL A 529 -11.20 5.12 16.00
C VAL A 529 -12.66 5.29 15.59
N ALA A 530 -12.92 6.04 14.51
CA ALA A 530 -14.28 6.23 13.99
C ALA A 530 -14.96 4.90 13.67
N ARG A 531 -14.25 3.97 13.01
CA ARG A 531 -14.76 2.63 12.68
C ARG A 531 -15.09 1.75 13.90
N ILE A 532 -14.41 1.97 15.01
CA ILE A 532 -14.63 1.22 16.26
C ILE A 532 -15.81 1.81 17.02
N THR A 533 -15.86 3.14 17.11
CA THR A 533 -16.97 3.84 17.80
C THR A 533 -18.28 3.77 17.02
N ASP A 534 -18.20 3.69 15.69
CA ASP A 534 -19.33 3.54 14.79
C ASP A 534 -19.14 2.28 13.92
N PRO A 535 -19.58 1.10 14.42
CA PRO A 535 -19.40 -0.17 13.72
C PRO A 535 -20.24 -0.24 12.43
N THR A 536 -21.29 0.57 12.32
CA THR A 536 -22.15 0.64 11.14
C THR A 536 -21.39 1.30 9.99
N MET A 537 -21.45 0.68 8.81
CA MET A 537 -20.94 1.31 7.58
C MET A 537 -21.84 2.47 7.20
N ARG A 538 -21.27 3.58 6.74
CA ARG A 538 -22.00 4.82 6.41
C ARG A 538 -22.00 5.07 4.91
N GLU A 539 -23.10 5.62 4.40
CA GLU A 539 -23.15 6.08 3.01
C GLU A 539 -22.42 7.42 2.90
N THR A 540 -21.47 7.49 1.96
CA THR A 540 -20.62 8.67 1.76
C THR A 540 -20.95 9.44 0.49
N THR A 541 -21.74 8.87 -0.41
CA THR A 541 -22.09 9.52 -1.67
C THR A 541 -23.33 10.39 -1.49
N ALA A 542 -23.28 11.62 -2.01
CA ALA A 542 -24.41 12.55 -1.97
C ALA A 542 -25.58 12.13 -2.89
N GLY A 543 -25.39 11.14 -3.79
CA GLY A 543 -26.32 10.62 -4.81
C GLY A 543 -25.92 9.23 -5.31
N SER A 544 -26.77 8.52 -6.07
CA SER A 544 -26.32 7.35 -6.85
C SER A 544 -25.71 7.73 -8.19
N GLU A 545 -26.16 8.85 -8.76
CA GLU A 545 -25.73 9.47 -10.02
C GLU A 545 -25.89 10.99 -9.87
N ILE A 546 -25.08 11.75 -10.60
CA ILE A 546 -25.31 13.20 -10.81
C ILE A 546 -26.49 13.32 -11.78
N ASP A 547 -27.45 14.23 -11.53
CA ASP A 547 -28.47 14.54 -12.54
C ASP A 547 -27.76 15.07 -13.80
N PRO A 548 -27.86 14.38 -14.95
CA PRO A 548 -27.16 14.79 -16.17
C PRO A 548 -27.61 16.16 -16.69
N ASN A 549 -28.74 16.69 -16.20
CA ASN A 549 -29.24 18.03 -16.53
C ASN A 549 -28.95 19.07 -15.43
N ALA A 550 -28.28 18.69 -14.34
CA ALA A 550 -27.91 19.62 -13.27
C ALA A 550 -26.96 20.70 -13.79
N GLY A 551 -27.19 21.95 -13.37
CA GLY A 551 -26.27 23.04 -13.66
C GLY A 551 -24.91 22.83 -12.99
N LEU A 552 -23.85 23.44 -13.53
CA LEU A 552 -22.48 23.31 -13.02
C LEU A 552 -22.36 23.58 -11.51
N ALA A 553 -23.12 24.53 -10.98
CA ALA A 553 -23.14 24.84 -9.55
C ALA A 553 -23.63 23.66 -8.70
N ASP A 554 -24.70 22.99 -9.13
CA ASP A 554 -25.29 21.84 -8.43
C ASP A 554 -24.34 20.63 -8.49
N GLN A 555 -23.67 20.43 -9.62
CA GLN A 555 -22.64 19.40 -9.78
C GLN A 555 -21.48 19.61 -8.78
N ILE A 556 -20.98 20.85 -8.67
CA ILE A 556 -19.89 21.19 -7.73
C ILE A 556 -20.32 20.98 -6.28
N LEU A 557 -21.55 21.39 -5.92
CA LEU A 557 -22.08 21.23 -4.56
C LEU A 557 -22.20 19.74 -4.20
N TRP A 558 -22.68 18.92 -5.14
CA TRP A 558 -22.83 17.49 -4.93
C TRP A 558 -21.49 16.77 -4.78
N GLU A 559 -20.46 17.13 -5.56
CA GLU A 559 -19.11 16.62 -5.40
C GLU A 559 -18.51 17.02 -4.05
N ALA A 560 -18.68 18.30 -3.67
CA ALA A 560 -18.22 18.82 -2.39
C ALA A 560 -18.89 18.09 -1.21
N GLU A 561 -20.19 17.81 -1.30
CA GLU A 561 -20.91 17.05 -0.28
C GLU A 561 -20.40 15.60 -0.18
N THR A 562 -20.17 14.93 -1.29
CA THR A 562 -19.59 13.57 -1.31
C THR A 562 -18.21 13.53 -0.65
N VAL A 563 -17.38 14.54 -0.87
CA VAL A 563 -16.10 14.71 -0.18
C VAL A 563 -16.29 14.91 1.31
N LEU A 564 -17.17 15.84 1.71
CA LEU A 564 -17.44 16.13 3.12
C LEU A 564 -17.99 14.91 3.86
N ASN A 565 -18.90 14.16 3.23
CA ASN A 565 -19.46 12.93 3.80
C ASN A 565 -18.37 11.84 3.92
N SER A 566 -17.48 11.71 2.93
CA SER A 566 -16.33 10.80 3.01
C SER A 566 -15.36 11.16 4.15
N VAL A 567 -15.20 12.45 4.46
CA VAL A 567 -14.45 12.94 5.62
C VAL A 567 -15.20 12.65 6.92
N ARG A 568 -16.49 13.03 7.02
CA ARG A 568 -17.35 12.79 8.19
C ARG A 568 -17.37 11.31 8.59
N ALA A 569 -17.49 10.40 7.63
CA ALA A 569 -17.48 8.95 7.85
C ALA A 569 -16.19 8.43 8.52
N ARG A 570 -15.10 9.20 8.49
CA ARG A 570 -13.79 8.83 9.06
C ARG A 570 -13.44 9.65 10.30
N VAL A 571 -14.33 10.53 10.75
CA VAL A 571 -14.13 11.34 11.96
C VAL A 571 -15.04 10.81 13.07
N PRO A 572 -14.49 10.48 14.26
CA PRO A 572 -15.29 10.05 15.40
C PRO A 572 -16.37 11.09 15.75
N GLY A 573 -17.59 10.64 16.06
CA GLY A 573 -18.74 11.50 16.38
C GLY A 573 -19.44 12.15 15.18
N LEU A 574 -18.72 12.43 14.09
CA LEU A 574 -19.34 12.93 12.84
C LEU A 574 -19.85 11.80 11.95
N SER A 575 -19.22 10.62 12.00
CA SER A 575 -19.65 9.44 11.24
C SER A 575 -21.11 9.06 11.47
N THR A 576 -21.60 9.21 12.72
CA THR A 576 -22.98 8.90 13.09
C THR A 576 -24.02 9.85 12.51
N SER A 577 -23.61 11.01 11.99
CA SER A 577 -24.51 11.95 11.32
C SER A 577 -24.89 11.51 9.91
N LEU A 578 -24.22 10.49 9.37
CA LEU A 578 -24.48 9.98 8.02
C LEU A 578 -25.47 8.81 8.05
N PRO A 579 -26.29 8.62 6.99
CA PRO A 579 -27.15 7.46 6.91
C PRO A 579 -26.34 6.15 6.84
N PRO A 580 -26.88 5.05 7.39
CA PRO A 580 -26.21 3.75 7.32
C PRO A 580 -26.20 3.21 5.89
N SER A 581 -25.09 2.63 5.48
CA SER A 581 -24.99 1.80 4.29
C SER A 581 -25.78 0.52 4.50
N ARG A 582 -26.52 0.11 3.48
CA ARG A 582 -27.45 -1.01 3.55
C ARG A 582 -27.08 -2.14 2.59
N ASP A 583 -27.47 -3.36 2.92
CA ASP A 583 -27.27 -4.56 2.11
C ASP A 583 -28.31 -4.68 0.97
N ALA A 584 -28.36 -5.86 0.34
CA ALA A 584 -29.30 -6.20 -0.73
C ALA A 584 -30.78 -6.14 -0.29
N TRP A 585 -31.05 -6.20 1.02
CA TRP A 585 -32.37 -6.21 1.63
C TRP A 585 -32.69 -4.93 2.38
N GLY A 586 -31.85 -3.89 2.24
CA GLY A 586 -32.06 -2.62 2.95
C GLY A 586 -31.69 -2.66 4.43
N ARG A 587 -31.05 -3.74 4.92
CA ARG A 587 -30.61 -3.87 6.31
C ARG A 587 -29.27 -3.14 6.49
N PRO A 588 -29.05 -2.39 7.59
CA PRO A 588 -27.77 -1.74 7.86
C PRO A 588 -26.60 -2.74 7.88
N VAL A 589 -25.49 -2.40 7.21
CA VAL A 589 -24.28 -3.22 7.23
C VAL A 589 -23.42 -2.84 8.42
N THR A 590 -23.20 -3.77 9.34
CA THR A 590 -22.38 -3.60 10.54
C THR A 590 -21.07 -4.38 10.44
N ARG A 591 -19.98 -3.81 10.97
CA ARG A 591 -18.71 -4.52 11.10
C ARG A 591 -18.73 -5.36 12.38
N GLU A 592 -18.29 -6.61 12.29
CA GLU A 592 -18.20 -7.53 13.44
C GLU A 592 -16.85 -7.44 14.19
N GLY A 593 -15.98 -6.52 13.78
CA GLY A 593 -14.64 -6.37 14.35
C GLY A 593 -13.61 -7.33 13.73
N GLY A 594 -12.57 -7.65 14.48
CA GLY A 594 -11.51 -8.56 14.06
C GLY A 594 -11.04 -9.50 15.16
N ILE A 595 -10.09 -10.37 14.84
CA ILE A 595 -9.43 -11.21 15.85
C ILE A 595 -8.61 -10.34 16.79
N GLY A 596 -8.88 -10.43 18.10
CA GLY A 596 -8.22 -9.63 19.13
C GLY A 596 -8.78 -8.20 19.22
N PRO A 597 -8.01 -7.22 19.72
CA PRO A 597 -8.49 -5.84 19.77
C PRO A 597 -8.72 -5.27 18.36
N ASP A 598 -9.93 -4.81 18.07
CA ASP A 598 -10.33 -4.30 16.74
C ASP A 598 -9.40 -3.21 16.19
N ILE A 599 -8.86 -2.38 17.08
CA ILE A 599 -7.91 -1.33 16.73
C ILE A 599 -6.60 -1.87 16.14
N LEU A 600 -6.18 -3.07 16.53
CA LEU A 600 -4.95 -3.71 16.09
C LEU A 600 -5.18 -4.79 15.03
N SER A 601 -6.37 -5.37 14.99
CA SER A 601 -6.61 -6.59 14.22
C SER A 601 -6.44 -6.38 12.71
N PRO A 602 -5.54 -7.13 12.04
CA PRO A 602 -5.46 -7.12 10.59
C PRO A 602 -6.53 -8.01 9.95
N ALA A 603 -7.07 -8.96 10.69
CA ALA A 603 -7.97 -10.02 10.23
C ALA A 603 -9.40 -9.73 10.70
N MET A 604 -10.19 -9.12 9.81
CA MET A 604 -11.59 -8.78 10.07
C MET A 604 -12.45 -10.05 10.07
N LEU A 605 -13.48 -10.05 10.91
CA LEU A 605 -14.45 -11.14 11.05
C LEU A 605 -15.75 -10.82 10.30
N SER A 606 -16.43 -11.88 9.90
CA SER A 606 -17.82 -11.86 9.42
C SER A 606 -18.46 -13.21 9.75
N THR A 607 -19.71 -13.23 10.19
CA THR A 607 -20.40 -14.47 10.56
C THR A 607 -21.46 -14.78 9.53
N ARG A 608 -21.43 -16.00 8.98
CA ARG A 608 -22.47 -16.47 8.07
C ARG A 608 -23.77 -16.68 8.85
N GLN A 609 -24.84 -16.09 8.35
CA GLN A 609 -26.15 -16.18 9.00
C GLN A 609 -26.90 -17.46 8.61
N GLY A 610 -26.63 -18.01 7.42
CA GLY A 610 -27.33 -19.20 6.94
C GLY A 610 -28.76 -18.86 6.50
N ASP A 611 -28.97 -17.65 6.00
CA ASP A 611 -30.26 -17.10 5.62
C ASP A 611 -30.93 -17.98 4.54
N PRO A 612 -32.11 -18.55 4.83
CA PRO A 612 -32.75 -19.51 3.94
C PRO A 612 -33.21 -18.87 2.62
N VAL A 613 -33.55 -17.58 2.63
CA VAL A 613 -33.93 -16.85 1.42
C VAL A 613 -32.72 -16.65 0.54
N ASN A 614 -31.60 -16.15 1.09
CA ASN A 614 -30.37 -15.98 0.32
C ASN A 614 -29.87 -17.29 -0.26
N ASN A 615 -29.85 -18.36 0.54
CA ASN A 615 -29.41 -19.67 0.10
C ASN A 615 -30.31 -20.24 -1.00
N ALA A 616 -31.64 -20.12 -0.88
CA ALA A 616 -32.56 -20.60 -1.90
C ALA A 616 -32.46 -19.81 -3.22
N LEU A 617 -32.26 -18.49 -3.15
CA LEU A 617 -32.04 -17.66 -4.33
C LEU A 617 -30.72 -18.02 -5.03
N LEU A 618 -29.62 -18.09 -4.28
CA LEU A 618 -28.29 -18.42 -4.80
C LEU A 618 -28.24 -19.83 -5.40
N ASN A 619 -28.87 -20.82 -4.75
CA ASN A 619 -28.93 -22.20 -5.27
C ASN A 619 -29.78 -22.32 -6.54
N ALA A 620 -30.67 -21.36 -6.79
CA ALA A 620 -31.49 -21.30 -8.00
C ALA A 620 -30.89 -20.40 -9.10
N ASP A 621 -29.68 -19.86 -8.90
CA ASP A 621 -29.06 -18.83 -9.74
C ASP A 621 -29.95 -17.58 -9.94
N VAL A 622 -30.78 -17.26 -8.95
CA VAL A 622 -31.69 -16.10 -8.95
C VAL A 622 -31.10 -14.96 -8.14
N THR A 623 -31.21 -13.75 -8.67
CA THR A 623 -30.72 -12.54 -8.02
C THR A 623 -31.82 -11.52 -7.76
N VAL A 624 -31.53 -10.57 -6.88
CA VAL A 624 -32.43 -9.47 -6.56
C VAL A 624 -31.96 -8.21 -7.29
N PRO A 625 -32.86 -7.48 -7.98
CA PRO A 625 -32.52 -6.19 -8.58
C PRO A 625 -31.96 -5.21 -7.56
N SER A 626 -30.90 -4.48 -7.93
CA SER A 626 -30.32 -3.43 -7.09
C SER A 626 -31.28 -2.25 -6.92
N PHE A 627 -31.22 -1.57 -5.77
CA PHE A 627 -31.95 -0.33 -5.56
C PHE A 627 -31.35 0.80 -6.40
N VAL A 628 -32.21 1.72 -6.83
CA VAL A 628 -31.82 2.93 -7.57
C VAL A 628 -32.44 4.11 -6.85
N ARG A 629 -31.63 5.15 -6.60
CA ARG A 629 -32.05 6.30 -5.80
C ARG A 629 -33.03 7.21 -6.51
N LYS A 630 -32.80 7.47 -7.80
CA LYS A 630 -33.54 8.49 -8.57
C LYS A 630 -33.55 9.83 -7.79
N ASP A 631 -34.70 10.50 -7.74
CA ASP A 631 -34.84 11.86 -7.21
C ASP A 631 -34.97 11.94 -5.68
N MET A 632 -34.78 10.83 -4.96
CA MET A 632 -34.88 10.79 -3.50
C MET A 632 -33.67 11.47 -2.83
N THR A 633 -33.90 12.14 -1.69
CA THR A 633 -32.81 12.55 -0.79
C THR A 633 -32.07 11.33 -0.21
N PRO A 634 -30.85 11.47 0.33
CA PRO A 634 -30.14 10.34 0.93
C PRO A 634 -30.95 9.66 2.04
N GLU A 635 -31.63 10.44 2.88
CA GLU A 635 -32.45 9.96 4.00
C GLU A 635 -33.71 9.23 3.51
N GLU A 636 -34.43 9.81 2.54
CA GLU A 636 -35.56 9.15 1.89
C GLU A 636 -35.12 7.87 1.22
N TYR A 637 -34.00 7.89 0.49
CA TYR A 637 -33.49 6.70 -0.16
C TYR A 637 -33.15 5.59 0.83
N GLY A 638 -32.53 5.95 1.96
CA GLY A 638 -32.27 5.01 3.05
C GLY A 638 -33.56 4.36 3.57
N ARG A 639 -34.62 5.16 3.82
CA ARG A 639 -35.94 4.65 4.25
C ARG A 639 -36.61 3.80 3.19
N PHE A 640 -36.53 4.21 1.93
CA PHE A 640 -37.07 3.47 0.79
C PHE A 640 -36.43 2.08 0.68
N ARG A 641 -35.10 2.01 0.75
CA ARG A 641 -34.36 0.73 0.71
C ARG A 641 -34.76 -0.18 1.85
N GLU A 642 -34.89 0.36 3.06
CA GLU A 642 -35.30 -0.40 4.24
C GLU A 642 -36.69 -1.00 4.08
N MET A 643 -37.68 -0.18 3.73
CA MET A 643 -39.07 -0.62 3.58
C MET A 643 -39.24 -1.57 2.39
N ALA A 644 -38.73 -1.19 1.21
CA ALA A 644 -38.85 -1.99 0.00
C ALA A 644 -38.08 -3.30 0.13
N GLY A 645 -36.90 -3.28 0.76
CA GLY A 645 -36.08 -4.46 1.00
C GLY A 645 -36.70 -5.43 1.98
N ALA A 646 -37.22 -4.95 3.11
CA ALA A 646 -37.93 -5.78 4.08
C ALA A 646 -39.19 -6.43 3.47
N THR A 647 -39.97 -5.66 2.72
CA THR A 647 -41.16 -6.18 2.03
C THR A 647 -40.77 -7.22 0.97
N SER A 648 -39.76 -6.92 0.14
CA SER A 648 -39.26 -7.86 -0.87
C SER A 648 -38.79 -9.16 -0.23
N TYR A 649 -38.03 -9.08 0.86
CA TYR A 649 -37.52 -10.24 1.58
C TYR A 649 -38.67 -11.14 2.07
N ASN A 650 -39.67 -10.57 2.73
CA ASN A 650 -40.79 -11.32 3.30
C ASN A 650 -41.64 -12.00 2.21
N ASP A 651 -41.94 -11.28 1.12
CA ASP A 651 -42.75 -11.80 0.03
C ASP A 651 -42.01 -12.91 -0.74
N ILE A 652 -40.70 -12.73 -0.96
CA ILE A 652 -39.85 -13.76 -1.59
C ILE A 652 -39.74 -14.99 -0.66
N ALA A 653 -39.62 -14.79 0.66
CA ALA A 653 -39.63 -15.90 1.62
C ALA A 653 -40.93 -16.70 1.53
N GLY A 654 -42.08 -16.02 1.41
CA GLY A 654 -43.38 -16.65 1.18
C GLY A 654 -43.42 -17.44 -0.14
N LEU A 655 -42.90 -16.88 -1.23
CA LEU A 655 -42.80 -17.58 -2.51
C LEU A 655 -41.91 -18.83 -2.40
N ILE A 656 -40.72 -18.72 -1.80
CA ILE A 656 -39.78 -19.84 -1.64
C ILE A 656 -40.40 -20.98 -0.82
N GLY A 657 -41.21 -20.64 0.19
CA GLY A 657 -41.94 -21.62 1.00
C GLY A 657 -43.13 -22.28 0.29
N SER A 658 -43.50 -21.82 -0.91
CA SER A 658 -44.66 -22.35 -1.66
C SER A 658 -44.29 -23.56 -2.52
N PRO A 659 -45.24 -24.47 -2.81
CA PRO A 659 -45.05 -25.55 -3.78
C PRO A 659 -44.70 -25.04 -5.18
N ASP A 660 -45.17 -23.84 -5.54
CA ASP A 660 -44.96 -23.23 -6.85
C ASP A 660 -43.48 -22.96 -7.11
N TRP A 661 -42.73 -22.51 -6.10
CA TRP A 661 -41.29 -22.27 -6.25
C TRP A 661 -40.52 -23.54 -6.63
N ALA A 662 -40.86 -24.69 -6.04
CA ALA A 662 -40.21 -25.95 -6.38
C ALA A 662 -40.51 -26.39 -7.82
N ALA A 663 -41.71 -26.07 -8.33
CA ALA A 663 -42.15 -26.42 -9.67
C ALA A 663 -41.67 -25.44 -10.77
N MET A 664 -41.29 -24.21 -10.41
CA MET A 664 -40.88 -23.19 -11.37
C MET A 664 -39.49 -23.44 -11.99
N PRO A 665 -39.36 -23.32 -13.33
CA PRO A 665 -38.08 -23.12 -14.02
C PRO A 665 -37.29 -21.90 -13.49
N GLY A 666 -35.97 -21.89 -13.69
CA GLY A 666 -35.08 -20.82 -13.20
C GLY A 666 -35.46 -19.42 -13.72
N ASP A 667 -35.77 -19.29 -15.01
CA ASP A 667 -36.17 -18.01 -15.62
C ASP A 667 -37.49 -17.49 -15.01
N ASP A 668 -38.47 -18.38 -14.80
CA ASP A 668 -39.74 -18.05 -14.17
C ASP A 668 -39.56 -17.63 -12.70
N LYS A 669 -38.62 -18.27 -11.98
CA LYS A 669 -38.25 -17.85 -10.61
C LYS A 669 -37.66 -16.44 -10.60
N GLN A 670 -36.77 -16.13 -11.55
CA GLN A 670 -36.17 -14.81 -11.66
C GLN A 670 -37.20 -13.74 -12.01
N GLU A 671 -38.16 -14.05 -12.89
CA GLU A 671 -39.27 -13.14 -13.21
C GLU A 671 -40.20 -12.92 -12.00
N ALA A 672 -40.55 -14.00 -11.28
CA ALA A 672 -41.37 -13.92 -10.07
C ALA A 672 -40.71 -13.03 -9.00
N VAL A 673 -39.42 -13.22 -8.73
CA VAL A 673 -38.63 -12.38 -7.81
C VAL A 673 -38.61 -10.93 -8.27
N ASN A 674 -38.38 -10.68 -9.57
CA ASN A 674 -38.39 -9.32 -10.11
C ASN A 674 -39.75 -8.63 -9.94
N LYS A 675 -40.85 -9.37 -10.12
CA LYS A 675 -42.22 -8.88 -9.94
C LYS A 675 -42.50 -8.51 -8.49
N ILE A 676 -42.12 -9.38 -7.55
CA ILE A 676 -42.23 -9.12 -6.11
C ILE A 676 -41.46 -7.86 -5.73
N VAL A 677 -40.18 -7.77 -6.13
CA VAL A 677 -39.33 -6.61 -5.83
C VAL A 677 -39.93 -5.32 -6.42
N LYS A 678 -40.49 -5.39 -7.64
CA LYS A 678 -41.16 -4.23 -8.27
C LYS A 678 -42.41 -3.80 -7.49
N ALA A 679 -43.22 -4.75 -7.03
CA ALA A 679 -44.41 -4.48 -6.22
C ALA A 679 -44.04 -3.88 -4.85
N ALA A 680 -43.08 -4.47 -4.15
CA ALA A 680 -42.55 -3.99 -2.88
C ALA A 680 -42.00 -2.56 -2.98
N ARG A 681 -41.27 -2.25 -4.07
CA ARG A 681 -40.80 -0.88 -4.34
C ARG A 681 -41.93 0.10 -4.59
N LYS A 682 -42.98 -0.32 -5.30
CA LYS A 682 -44.16 0.53 -5.55
C LYS A 682 -44.86 0.87 -4.23
N LEU A 683 -45.11 -0.16 -3.41
CA LEU A 683 -45.73 -0.01 -2.09
C LEU A 683 -44.89 0.90 -1.17
N ALA A 684 -43.57 0.71 -1.15
CA ALA A 684 -42.68 1.54 -0.34
C ALA A 684 -42.74 3.03 -0.76
N LYS A 685 -42.80 3.32 -2.06
CA LYS A 685 -42.96 4.68 -2.58
C LYS A 685 -44.30 5.30 -2.20
N GLU A 686 -45.39 4.54 -2.35
CA GLU A 686 -46.75 4.95 -1.96
C GLU A 686 -46.79 5.29 -0.46
N ASN A 687 -46.23 4.43 0.39
CA ASN A 687 -46.18 4.63 1.84
C ASN A 687 -45.31 5.81 2.27
N MET A 688 -44.28 6.16 1.50
CA MET A 688 -43.44 7.33 1.77
C MET A 688 -44.01 8.64 1.20
N GLY A 689 -45.10 8.58 0.43
CA GLY A 689 -45.60 9.74 -0.32
C GLY A 689 -44.68 10.19 -1.46
N VAL A 690 -43.68 9.38 -1.82
CA VAL A 690 -42.69 9.70 -2.85
C VAL A 690 -43.21 9.22 -4.20
N GLY A 691 -43.69 10.15 -5.02
CA GLY A 691 -44.25 9.86 -6.35
C GLY A 691 -45.77 9.96 -6.46
N ALA A 692 -46.47 10.40 -5.40
CA ALA A 692 -47.72 11.14 -5.61
C ALA A 692 -47.31 12.47 -6.24
N GLY A 693 -47.59 12.64 -7.54
CA GLY A 693 -47.07 13.74 -8.34
C GLY A 693 -47.15 15.06 -7.60
N SER A 694 -46.06 15.82 -7.63
CA SER A 694 -46.12 17.26 -7.39
C SER A 694 -47.29 17.80 -8.21
N ILE A 695 -48.37 18.18 -7.53
CA ILE A 695 -49.46 18.90 -8.17
C ILE A 695 -48.76 20.13 -8.77
N PRO A 696 -48.76 20.32 -10.10
CA PRO A 696 -48.15 21.51 -10.68
C PRO A 696 -48.79 22.72 -10.00
N PRO A 697 -48.02 23.75 -9.60
CA PRO A 697 -48.62 24.97 -9.12
C PRO A 697 -49.62 25.43 -10.19
N PRO A 698 -50.85 25.79 -9.79
CA PRO A 698 -51.87 26.10 -10.76
C PRO A 698 -51.40 27.28 -11.62
N PRO A 699 -51.74 27.31 -12.93
CA PRO A 699 -51.18 28.28 -13.86
C PRO A 699 -51.43 29.72 -13.37
N PRO A 700 -50.55 30.69 -13.70
CA PRO A 700 -50.73 32.08 -13.30
C PRO A 700 -52.13 32.58 -13.69
N GLY A 701 -52.94 32.96 -12.69
CA GLY A 701 -54.34 33.39 -12.89
C GLY A 701 -55.40 32.35 -12.51
N PHE A 702 -55.04 31.18 -12.00
CA PHE A 702 -56.00 30.21 -11.48
C PHE A 702 -56.59 30.67 -10.13
N SER A 703 -57.86 31.05 -10.12
CA SER A 703 -58.64 31.30 -8.90
C SER A 703 -59.68 30.20 -8.72
N ILE A 704 -59.76 29.67 -7.48
CA ILE A 704 -60.82 28.75 -7.10
C ILE A 704 -62.06 29.62 -6.82
N PRO A 705 -63.19 29.44 -7.53
CA PRO A 705 -64.40 30.19 -7.25
C PRO A 705 -64.87 29.86 -5.82
N PRO A 706 -65.41 30.85 -5.08
CA PRO A 706 -65.94 30.59 -3.74
C PRO A 706 -67.06 29.54 -3.84
N PRO A 707 -67.16 28.64 -2.83
CA PRO A 707 -68.19 27.62 -2.83
C PRO A 707 -69.58 28.28 -2.87
N PRO A 708 -70.57 27.63 -3.50
CA PRO A 708 -71.91 28.17 -3.60
C PRO A 708 -72.52 28.42 -2.21
N PRO A 709 -73.41 29.43 -2.07
CA PRO A 709 -74.07 29.72 -0.79
C PRO A 709 -74.75 28.46 -0.22
N GLY A 710 -74.35 28.05 0.98
CA GLY A 710 -74.87 26.86 1.66
C GLY A 710 -73.93 25.66 1.75
N PHE A 711 -72.71 25.73 1.21
CA PHE A 711 -71.72 24.67 1.38
C PHE A 711 -71.21 24.61 2.84
N THR A 712 -71.47 23.50 3.53
CA THR A 712 -70.89 23.20 4.85
C THR A 712 -70.16 21.86 4.77
N ILE A 713 -68.93 21.84 5.30
CA ILE A 713 -68.11 20.63 5.37
C ILE A 713 -68.55 19.85 6.62
N GLN A 714 -68.98 18.61 6.45
CA GLN A 714 -69.22 17.67 7.56
C GLN A 714 -67.92 17.06 8.04
#